data_AF-A0A6P0SI57-F1
#
_entry.id   AF-A0A6P0SI57-F1
#
_cell.length_a   1.000
_cell.length_b   1.000
_cell.length_c   1.000
_cell.angle_alpha   90.00
_cell.angle_beta   90.00
_cell.angle_gamma   90.00
#
_symmetry.space_group_name_H-M   'P 1'
#
loop_
_entity.id
_entity.type
_entity.pdbx_description
1 polymer ?
#
loop_
_entity_poly.entity_id
_entity_poly.type
_entity_poly.pdbx_seq_one_letter_code
_entity_poly.pdbx_strand_id
1 'polypeptide(L)'
;MTPALAIVGMACCYPDAHSPAELWENVLAQRRSFRRMPSERLNLSDYWSSNPTVPDRTYASEAALIEGYEFDRVDFRVVGSTFRSADLAHWLALDIANRALADAGFPNAEGIPRESTGVLLGNTLTGEFSRANTMRLRWPYVRRVVEATLNQTNYPPEQGSALVKMLEQQYKQPFPEISEETLAGNLSNTIAGRICNYFNFKGGGYAVDGACSSSLLAIAHACSGLVSGDLDVALAGGVDLSLDPFELVGFAKAGALATDEMRVYDARSTGFWPGEGRGFVVLMRHADAIVQNCPIYAVIRGWGVSSDGHGGMTRPEVEGQLLALQRAYRRAGFGIDTVTYFEGHGTGTSVGDATELKTLSRARQESNPDAPAAVISSIKANIGHTKAAAGIAGLIKATLALHHQVIPPMPMCDQPHGLLTATDAALRVLPQGKLWSEDTPLRAGVGAMGFGGINAHIVLEGNNCDRRHSLNHKEKILLHSPQDAELFLFQAEQVDQLQQQVAQVLEIAPRLSRAEVTDLAVHLAQSLNPGTVRVAIVAGTPMELTTRLEVLATWLKEGITERLEPDTGIFLGKRTTPSRLGFLFPGQASPTYFNGGCWEHRFDQVRDLYAQNPFPQPEDGKATAIAQPAIVTASKAALLVLQQLGLTADIAIGHSLGEITALHWAGAFDQEALLRITQVRGQAITDFGSATGAMASIRSSQQVIRQLINGYPVVIAGLNTPQQTIISGEVDAIVDLINKAQAQGLKAVTLSVSHGFHSDLVSAAAEPLAKHLTTETIQPLQRKVISTVTGSLLTAETDVRSLLYQQVTAPVRFLEAITQASQEVDLWIEVGPGRVLSGLAKDCVETPAIALDASGPSLQGLLQAVGAAFVLGSSIDPNALFSDRFTRPFNLNWQPKFFVNPCELAPQLQLQEVSIQTSDNGKTSIPKTALVSEIGIEAGGKGFDAYHPNEQSMVKQETWESPKELLRQLVAQRIELPTTAIQDNHRLLSDLHLNSITVGQLVAEAARSLALEPSAAPTNYADATVAEVAQALEDLVRTGRSTPIDGVNQPPSGIDAWVRTFTVEWRDRPLSSQPHSLDPEGGWQILTASNTPFAEVLQEAFQTCPGQGVVVYLSVEQDKQTIDCLLSGAQQVLAEDENTHFVLVQHAAIGGGVARTFHLENPEITTCVVTIPEDHPQSVIYILAEVQAAKG
;
A
#
# COMPACT_ATOMS: atom_id res chain seq x y z
N MET A 1 -12.24 -30.62 -18.19
CA MET A 1 -12.22 -29.22 -17.72
C MET A 1 -11.21 -29.12 -16.60
N THR A 2 -10.50 -27.99 -16.47
CA THR A 2 -9.64 -27.72 -15.31
C THR A 2 -10.52 -27.71 -14.05
N PRO A 3 -10.15 -28.40 -12.96
CA PRO A 3 -10.92 -28.37 -11.72
C PRO A 3 -10.94 -26.96 -11.13
N ALA A 4 -12.08 -26.61 -10.52
CA ALA A 4 -12.26 -25.36 -9.79
C ALA A 4 -11.46 -25.36 -8.49
N LEU A 5 -10.86 -24.21 -8.14
CA LEU A 5 -10.09 -24.04 -6.91
C LEU A 5 -10.76 -22.99 -6.02
N ALA A 6 -11.01 -23.31 -4.76
CA ALA A 6 -11.64 -22.42 -3.80
C ALA A 6 -10.59 -21.54 -3.11
N ILE A 7 -10.91 -20.25 -2.97
CA ILE A 7 -10.26 -19.38 -1.99
C ILE A 7 -10.99 -19.57 -0.67
N VAL A 8 -10.35 -20.27 0.27
CA VAL A 8 -10.99 -20.71 1.51
C VAL A 8 -10.65 -19.86 2.73
N GLY A 9 -9.54 -19.13 2.68
CA GLY A 9 -9.16 -18.16 3.71
C GLY A 9 -8.31 -17.05 3.12
N MET A 10 -8.30 -15.89 3.76
CA MET A 10 -7.48 -14.75 3.37
C MET A 10 -7.11 -13.88 4.56
N ALA A 11 -5.91 -13.32 4.52
CA ALA A 11 -5.50 -12.26 5.45
C ALA A 11 -4.58 -11.28 4.73
N CYS A 12 -4.60 -10.01 5.17
CA CYS A 12 -3.72 -8.99 4.64
C CYS A 12 -3.44 -7.89 5.66
N CYS A 13 -2.36 -7.15 5.42
CA CYS A 13 -2.09 -5.89 6.09
C CYS A 13 -1.43 -4.93 5.09
N TYR A 14 -2.10 -3.81 4.88
CA TYR A 14 -1.79 -2.72 3.98
C TYR A 14 -1.93 -1.38 4.71
N PRO A 15 -1.41 -0.28 4.15
CA PRO A 15 -1.61 1.07 4.67
C PRO A 15 -3.10 1.37 4.93
N ASP A 16 -3.44 1.75 6.17
CA ASP A 16 -4.82 1.99 6.65
C ASP A 16 -5.73 0.74 6.66
N ALA A 17 -5.21 -0.48 6.52
CA ALA A 17 -6.00 -1.72 6.57
C ALA A 17 -5.23 -2.93 7.15
N HIS A 18 -5.68 -3.46 8.28
CA HIS A 18 -5.06 -4.61 8.98
C HIS A 18 -5.78 -5.94 8.73
N SER A 19 -6.85 -5.94 7.93
CA SER A 19 -7.63 -7.11 7.55
C SER A 19 -8.25 -6.95 6.14
N PRO A 20 -8.70 -8.05 5.51
CA PRO A 20 -9.45 -7.97 4.25
C PRO A 20 -10.73 -7.12 4.35
N ALA A 21 -11.40 -7.15 5.51
CA ALA A 21 -12.60 -6.35 5.75
C ALA A 21 -12.30 -4.84 5.76
N GLU A 22 -11.23 -4.42 6.45
CA GLU A 22 -10.80 -3.02 6.45
C GLU A 22 -10.30 -2.57 5.06
N LEU A 23 -9.61 -3.45 4.33
CA LEU A 23 -9.22 -3.18 2.95
C LEU A 23 -10.46 -2.93 2.06
N TRP A 24 -11.52 -3.71 2.27
CA TRP A 24 -12.78 -3.54 1.55
C TRP A 24 -13.50 -2.23 1.90
N GLU A 25 -13.53 -1.86 3.18
CA GLU A 25 -14.04 -0.56 3.62
C GLU A 25 -13.29 0.57 2.95
N ASN A 26 -11.96 0.52 2.93
CA ASN A 26 -11.13 1.52 2.27
C ASN A 26 -11.38 1.60 0.77
N VAL A 27 -11.56 0.46 0.10
CA VAL A 27 -11.90 0.40 -1.33
C VAL A 27 -13.23 1.09 -1.61
N LEU A 28 -14.29 0.76 -0.87
CA LEU A 28 -15.62 1.34 -1.07
C LEU A 28 -15.67 2.83 -0.71
N ALA A 29 -15.00 3.22 0.37
CA ALA A 29 -14.89 4.60 0.83
C ALA A 29 -13.84 5.43 0.07
N GLN A 30 -13.19 4.84 -0.95
CA GLN A 30 -12.14 5.47 -1.74
C GLN A 30 -11.02 6.10 -0.89
N ARG A 31 -10.71 5.47 0.26
CA ARG A 31 -9.64 5.93 1.15
C ARG A 31 -8.29 5.75 0.48
N ARG A 32 -7.46 6.79 0.57
CA ARG A 32 -6.16 6.90 -0.08
C ARG A 32 -5.08 7.02 0.98
N SER A 33 -4.29 5.97 1.18
CA SER A 33 -3.35 5.87 2.31
C SER A 33 -1.99 6.53 2.05
N PHE A 34 -1.93 7.48 1.10
CA PHE A 34 -0.70 8.18 0.72
C PHE A 34 -0.38 9.30 1.69
N ARG A 35 0.88 9.37 2.11
CA ARG A 35 1.45 10.45 2.93
C ARG A 35 2.84 10.81 2.46
N ARG A 36 3.31 11.99 2.85
CA ARG A 36 4.71 12.37 2.66
C ARG A 36 5.59 11.36 3.42
N MET A 37 6.63 10.86 2.77
CA MET A 37 7.57 9.91 3.38
C MET A 37 8.23 10.56 4.60
N PRO A 38 8.10 9.94 5.79
CA PRO A 38 8.72 10.47 6.99
C PRO A 38 10.21 10.10 7.01
N SER A 39 11.01 10.89 7.70
CA SER A 39 12.48 10.77 7.70
C SER A 39 12.97 9.41 8.18
N GLU A 40 12.23 8.76 9.08
CA GLU A 40 12.54 7.42 9.59
C GLU A 40 12.39 6.30 8.53
N ARG A 41 11.67 6.54 7.43
CA ARG A 41 11.65 5.63 6.26
C ARG A 41 12.75 5.97 5.28
N LEU A 42 12.79 7.22 4.86
CA LEU A 42 13.74 7.77 3.89
C LEU A 42 13.91 9.26 4.16
N ASN A 43 15.12 9.71 4.48
CA ASN A 43 15.36 11.12 4.69
C ASN A 43 15.30 11.92 3.37
N LEU A 44 14.20 12.64 3.15
CA LEU A 44 14.01 13.43 1.94
C LEU A 44 15.02 14.59 1.81
N SER A 45 15.66 15.07 2.88
CA SER A 45 16.75 16.05 2.72
C SER A 45 17.93 15.49 1.92
N ASP A 46 18.13 14.18 2.03
CA ASP A 46 19.27 13.49 1.45
C ASP A 46 18.93 12.89 0.10
N TYR A 47 17.67 12.55 -0.19
CA TYR A 47 17.31 11.83 -1.41
C TYR A 47 16.37 12.57 -2.34
N TRP A 48 15.67 13.61 -1.89
CA TRP A 48 14.69 14.29 -2.72
C TRP A 48 15.29 15.39 -3.60
N SER A 49 14.85 15.46 -4.85
CA SER A 49 15.04 16.61 -5.73
C SER A 49 13.89 16.70 -6.73
N SER A 50 13.33 17.91 -6.91
CA SER A 50 12.36 18.17 -7.98
C SER A 50 12.95 18.04 -9.39
N ASN A 51 14.28 18.09 -9.53
CA ASN A 51 14.94 17.90 -10.82
C ASN A 51 15.33 16.41 -11.00
N PRO A 52 14.69 15.69 -11.94
CA PRO A 52 14.94 14.26 -12.14
C PRO A 52 16.35 13.94 -12.63
N THR A 53 17.09 14.93 -13.14
CA THR A 53 18.45 14.74 -13.68
C THR A 53 19.54 14.73 -12.61
N VAL A 54 19.24 15.17 -11.38
CA VAL A 54 20.23 15.18 -10.29
C VAL A 54 20.63 13.73 -9.95
N PRO A 55 21.91 13.35 -9.99
CA PRO A 55 22.36 12.00 -9.66
C PRO A 55 21.92 11.58 -8.26
N ASP A 56 21.66 10.28 -8.06
CA ASP A 56 21.41 9.68 -6.74
C ASP A 56 20.24 10.30 -5.95
N ARG A 57 19.30 10.95 -6.66
CA ARG A 57 18.09 11.57 -6.10
C ARG A 57 16.82 11.03 -6.77
N THR A 58 15.74 11.00 -6.00
CA THR A 58 14.36 10.74 -6.41
C THR A 58 13.52 12.02 -6.37
N TYR A 59 12.52 12.13 -7.23
CA TYR A 59 11.53 13.22 -7.15
C TYR A 59 10.26 12.81 -6.40
N ALA A 60 10.10 11.53 -6.07
CA ALA A 60 8.96 11.06 -5.29
C ALA A 60 9.14 11.44 -3.81
N SER A 61 8.11 12.06 -3.24
CA SER A 61 8.05 12.43 -1.83
C SER A 61 6.94 11.72 -1.06
N GLU A 62 6.07 10.98 -1.76
CA GLU A 62 4.87 10.35 -1.20
C GLU A 62 5.00 8.82 -1.23
N ALA A 63 4.43 8.15 -0.24
CA ALA A 63 4.32 6.70 -0.18
C ALA A 63 3.09 6.28 0.64
N ALA A 64 2.64 5.04 0.45
CA ALA A 64 1.63 4.41 1.30
C ALA A 64 2.32 3.47 2.31
N LEU A 65 2.22 3.78 3.59
CA LEU A 65 3.03 3.16 4.66
C LEU A 65 2.16 2.41 5.66
N ILE A 66 2.64 1.25 6.12
CA ILE A 66 2.01 0.52 7.22
C ILE A 66 2.35 1.24 8.53
N GLU A 67 1.33 1.54 9.32
CA GLU A 67 1.46 2.20 10.61
C GLU A 67 1.19 1.21 11.76
N GLY A 68 1.93 1.35 12.86
CA GLY A 68 1.58 0.75 14.15
C GLY A 68 1.71 -0.77 14.21
N TYR A 69 2.32 -1.40 13.22
CA TYR A 69 2.48 -2.85 13.23
C TYR A 69 3.60 -3.27 14.19
N GLU A 70 3.28 -4.19 15.08
CA GLU A 70 4.22 -4.88 15.97
C GLU A 70 4.03 -6.39 15.80
N PHE A 71 5.13 -7.14 15.81
CA PHE A 71 5.10 -8.60 15.71
C PHE A 71 5.17 -9.21 17.11
N ASP A 72 4.21 -10.08 17.45
CA ASP A 72 4.19 -10.77 18.74
C ASP A 72 5.21 -11.92 18.77
N ARG A 73 6.47 -11.57 19.05
CA ARG A 73 7.55 -12.55 19.18
C ARG A 73 7.29 -13.62 20.25
N VAL A 74 6.46 -13.32 21.25
CA VAL A 74 6.22 -14.22 22.39
C VAL A 74 5.28 -15.33 21.94
N ASP A 75 4.19 -14.97 21.29
CA ASP A 75 3.22 -15.92 20.73
C ASP A 75 3.87 -16.84 19.69
N PHE A 76 4.70 -16.25 18.80
CA PHE A 76 5.42 -17.00 17.78
C PHE A 76 6.73 -17.65 18.27
N ARG A 77 7.08 -17.52 19.55
CA ARG A 77 8.29 -18.11 20.17
C ARG A 77 9.58 -17.77 19.42
N VAL A 78 9.69 -16.53 18.95
CA VAL A 78 10.86 -16.05 18.20
C VAL A 78 11.91 -15.49 19.15
N VAL A 79 13.10 -16.06 19.06
CA VAL A 79 14.32 -15.62 19.77
C VAL A 79 14.64 -14.16 19.46
N GLY A 80 14.96 -13.35 20.47
CA GLY A 80 15.21 -11.91 20.31
C GLY A 80 16.37 -11.55 19.36
N SER A 81 17.45 -12.31 19.39
CA SER A 81 18.58 -12.14 18.45
C SER A 81 18.18 -12.42 17.00
N THR A 82 17.43 -13.51 16.75
CA THR A 82 16.90 -13.86 15.43
C THR A 82 15.96 -12.77 14.92
N PHE A 83 15.08 -12.24 15.78
CA PHE A 83 14.16 -11.16 15.42
C PHE A 83 14.91 -9.92 14.91
N ARG A 84 15.98 -9.51 15.61
CA ARG A 84 16.79 -8.33 15.23
C ARG A 84 17.64 -8.55 13.98
N SER A 85 18.14 -9.76 13.75
CA SER A 85 19.01 -10.06 12.61
C SER A 85 18.27 -10.37 11.30
N ALA A 86 17.01 -10.79 11.39
CA ALA A 86 16.18 -11.10 10.23
C ALA A 86 15.42 -9.88 9.70
N ASP A 87 15.20 -9.85 8.39
CA ASP A 87 14.37 -8.85 7.75
C ASP A 87 12.92 -8.97 8.21
N LEU A 88 12.28 -7.82 8.45
CA LEU A 88 10.90 -7.76 8.92
C LEU A 88 9.92 -8.48 8.00
N ALA A 89 10.21 -8.58 6.68
CA ALA A 89 9.39 -9.34 5.74
C ALA A 89 9.14 -10.80 6.18
N HIS A 90 10.08 -11.44 6.89
CA HIS A 90 9.88 -12.78 7.43
C HIS A 90 8.76 -12.84 8.46
N TRP A 91 8.80 -11.93 9.44
CA TRP A 91 7.86 -11.89 10.56
C TRP A 91 6.48 -11.46 10.09
N LEU A 92 6.45 -10.50 9.17
CA LEU A 92 5.22 -10.04 8.55
C LEU A 92 4.51 -11.14 7.76
N ALA A 93 5.28 -11.96 7.03
CA ALA A 93 4.74 -13.05 6.24
C ALA A 93 4.24 -14.19 7.14
N LEU A 94 4.98 -14.53 8.19
CA LEU A 94 4.59 -15.58 9.14
C LEU A 94 3.29 -15.26 9.88
N ASP A 95 3.14 -14.03 10.36
CA ASP A 95 1.92 -13.59 11.05
C ASP A 95 0.71 -13.62 10.11
N ILE A 96 0.81 -13.05 8.90
CA ILE A 96 -0.31 -13.06 7.96
C ILE A 96 -0.64 -14.47 7.47
N ALA A 97 0.36 -15.34 7.30
CA ALA A 97 0.14 -16.75 7.02
C ALA A 97 -0.71 -17.42 8.12
N ASN A 98 -0.37 -17.19 9.39
CA ASN A 98 -1.15 -17.71 10.52
C ASN A 98 -2.60 -17.23 10.48
N ARG A 99 -2.80 -15.93 10.24
CA ARG A 99 -4.14 -15.32 10.16
C ARG A 99 -4.96 -15.85 8.97
N ALA A 100 -4.33 -16.06 7.81
CA ALA A 100 -5.01 -16.64 6.65
C ALA A 100 -5.42 -18.10 6.88
N LEU A 101 -4.58 -18.89 7.56
CA LEU A 101 -4.90 -20.26 7.96
C LEU A 101 -6.04 -20.29 8.97
N ALA A 102 -6.04 -19.40 9.96
CA ALA A 102 -7.13 -19.26 10.92
C ALA A 102 -8.46 -18.90 10.22
N ASP A 103 -8.44 -17.95 9.28
CA ASP A 103 -9.61 -17.58 8.48
C ASP A 103 -10.14 -18.74 7.62
N ALA A 104 -9.24 -19.62 7.14
CA ALA A 104 -9.60 -20.84 6.42
C ALA A 104 -10.20 -21.96 7.32
N GLY A 105 -10.25 -21.76 8.63
CA GLY A 105 -10.69 -22.77 9.60
C GLY A 105 -9.58 -23.68 10.13
N PHE A 106 -8.31 -23.33 9.92
CA PHE A 106 -7.12 -24.06 10.39
C PHE A 106 -6.28 -23.20 11.34
N PRO A 107 -6.80 -22.76 12.50
CA PRO A 107 -6.03 -21.96 13.46
C PRO A 107 -4.76 -22.72 13.87
N ASN A 108 -3.61 -22.04 13.90
CA ASN A 108 -2.30 -22.65 14.18
C ASN A 108 -1.97 -23.88 13.31
N ALA A 109 -2.54 -23.96 12.09
CA ALA A 109 -2.40 -25.11 11.20
C ALA A 109 -2.92 -26.44 11.81
N GLU A 110 -3.87 -26.40 12.73
CA GLU A 110 -4.53 -27.58 13.26
C GLU A 110 -5.47 -28.21 12.22
N GLY A 111 -5.45 -29.55 12.10
CA GLY A 111 -6.32 -30.29 11.18
C GLY A 111 -5.93 -30.25 9.69
N ILE A 112 -4.92 -29.45 9.31
CA ILE A 112 -4.45 -29.34 7.93
C ILE A 112 -3.57 -30.54 7.53
N PRO A 113 -3.64 -31.05 6.27
CA PRO A 113 -2.76 -32.11 5.80
C PRO A 113 -1.33 -31.60 5.60
N ARG A 114 -0.53 -31.65 6.66
CA ARG A 114 0.84 -31.09 6.70
C ARG A 114 1.77 -31.63 5.61
N GLU A 115 1.61 -32.90 5.21
CA GLU A 115 2.49 -33.54 4.24
C GLU A 115 2.33 -32.99 2.81
N SER A 116 1.14 -32.50 2.48
CA SER A 116 0.74 -31.99 1.16
C SER A 116 0.34 -30.51 1.21
N THR A 117 0.68 -29.81 2.30
CA THR A 117 0.50 -28.35 2.41
C THR A 117 1.76 -27.64 1.92
N GLY A 118 1.62 -26.74 0.95
CA GLY A 118 2.73 -25.98 0.37
C GLY A 118 2.63 -24.46 0.59
N VAL A 119 3.76 -23.77 0.54
CA VAL A 119 3.85 -22.30 0.72
C VAL A 119 4.51 -21.64 -0.49
N LEU A 120 3.77 -20.78 -1.19
CA LEU A 120 4.26 -20.07 -2.38
C LEU A 120 4.22 -18.56 -2.17
N LEU A 121 5.38 -17.93 -2.21
CA LEU A 121 5.52 -16.52 -1.83
C LEU A 121 6.05 -15.68 -2.99
N GLY A 122 5.38 -14.58 -3.30
CA GLY A 122 5.95 -13.50 -4.11
C GLY A 122 6.83 -12.56 -3.28
N ASN A 123 8.10 -12.41 -3.65
CA ASN A 123 9.02 -11.41 -3.08
C ASN A 123 10.17 -11.17 -4.07
N THR A 124 10.66 -9.93 -4.18
CA THR A 124 11.62 -9.55 -5.24
C THR A 124 13.07 -9.48 -4.76
N LEU A 125 13.39 -8.73 -3.70
CA LEU A 125 14.79 -8.53 -3.27
C LEU A 125 14.98 -8.69 -1.75
N THR A 126 14.10 -9.42 -1.07
CA THR A 126 13.94 -9.33 0.40
C THR A 126 13.57 -7.90 0.80
N GLY A 127 13.28 -7.64 2.09
CA GLY A 127 13.02 -6.27 2.53
C GLY A 127 14.27 -5.38 2.47
N GLU A 128 14.11 -4.09 2.74
CA GLU A 128 15.22 -3.14 2.76
C GLU A 128 16.16 -3.32 3.95
N PHE A 129 15.67 -3.91 5.05
CA PHE A 129 16.45 -4.12 6.27
C PHE A 129 17.62 -5.06 5.97
N SER A 130 17.41 -6.06 5.11
CA SER A 130 18.51 -6.89 4.61
C SER A 130 19.62 -6.07 3.98
N ARG A 131 19.30 -5.10 3.13
CA ARG A 131 20.30 -4.27 2.46
C ARG A 131 20.95 -3.29 3.41
N ALA A 132 20.18 -2.62 4.25
CA ALA A 132 20.70 -1.75 5.31
C ALA A 132 21.70 -2.49 6.19
N ASN A 133 21.37 -3.70 6.66
CA ASN A 133 22.23 -4.52 7.52
C ASN A 133 23.58 -4.88 6.85
N THR A 134 23.64 -4.98 5.51
CA THR A 134 24.91 -5.23 4.82
C THR A 134 25.90 -4.08 4.92
N MET A 135 25.44 -2.86 5.25
CA MET A 135 26.33 -1.70 5.42
C MET A 135 27.38 -1.96 6.51
N ARG A 136 27.02 -2.66 7.59
CA ARG A 136 27.99 -3.08 8.62
C ARG A 136 29.22 -3.78 8.04
N LEU A 137 29.00 -4.65 7.05
CA LEU A 137 30.06 -5.42 6.37
C LEU A 137 30.86 -4.58 5.36
N ARG A 138 30.39 -3.39 5.00
CA ARG A 138 31.09 -2.46 4.09
C ARG A 138 32.10 -1.56 4.79
N TRP A 139 32.15 -1.55 6.13
CA TRP A 139 33.13 -0.77 6.90
C TRP A 139 34.58 -0.90 6.38
N PRO A 140 35.12 -2.09 6.04
CA PRO A 140 36.51 -2.18 5.57
C PRO A 140 36.80 -1.36 4.30
N TYR A 141 35.80 -1.17 3.43
CA TYR A 141 35.93 -0.29 2.27
C TYR A 141 35.91 1.18 2.71
N VAL A 142 34.91 1.57 3.51
CA VAL A 142 34.77 2.94 4.05
C VAL A 142 36.03 3.37 4.80
N ARG A 143 36.55 2.50 5.67
CA ARG A 143 37.79 2.72 6.43
C ARG A 143 38.95 3.06 5.51
N ARG A 144 39.18 2.27 4.44
CA ARG A 144 40.29 2.52 3.50
C ARG A 144 40.14 3.84 2.76
N VAL A 145 38.91 4.22 2.40
CA VAL A 145 38.65 5.51 1.75
C VAL A 145 38.96 6.66 2.72
N VAL A 146 38.45 6.60 3.95
CA VAL A 146 38.70 7.62 4.98
C VAL A 146 40.18 7.73 5.32
N GLU A 147 40.87 6.60 5.55
CA GLU A 147 42.32 6.57 5.81
C GLU A 147 43.12 7.18 4.65
N ALA A 148 42.75 6.87 3.40
CA ALA A 148 43.39 7.47 2.23
C ALA A 148 43.19 8.99 2.16
N THR A 149 41.98 9.48 2.46
CA THR A 149 41.69 10.93 2.50
C THR A 149 42.42 11.65 3.62
N LEU A 150 42.49 11.06 4.82
CA LEU A 150 43.25 11.61 5.95
C LEU A 150 44.74 11.71 5.62
N ASN A 151 45.29 10.70 4.94
CA ASN A 151 46.68 10.71 4.49
C ASN A 151 46.93 11.80 3.43
N GLN A 152 46.03 11.97 2.45
CA GLN A 152 46.16 12.98 1.40
C GLN A 152 46.07 14.42 1.93
N THR A 153 45.35 14.63 3.03
CA THR A 153 45.17 15.95 3.66
C THR A 153 46.25 16.27 4.70
N ASN A 154 47.28 15.42 4.85
CA ASN A 154 48.31 15.51 5.90
C ASN A 154 47.71 15.60 7.32
N TYR A 155 46.61 14.90 7.56
CA TYR A 155 45.99 14.84 8.88
C TYR A 155 46.92 14.09 9.87
N PRO A 156 47.07 14.55 11.14
CA PRO A 156 47.99 13.91 12.08
C PRO A 156 47.66 12.41 12.29
N PRO A 157 48.62 11.48 12.13
CA PRO A 157 48.34 10.03 12.15
C PRO A 157 47.66 9.52 13.42
N GLU A 158 48.07 10.01 14.59
CA GLU A 158 47.48 9.61 15.88
C GLU A 158 46.02 10.06 16.00
N GLN A 159 45.72 11.29 15.58
CA GLN A 159 44.35 11.83 15.58
C GLN A 159 43.50 11.15 14.51
N GLY A 160 44.09 10.82 13.35
CA GLY A 160 43.42 10.07 12.29
C GLY A 160 43.03 8.67 12.74
N SER A 161 43.92 7.94 13.43
CA SER A 161 43.62 6.62 13.96
C SER A 161 42.51 6.65 15.02
N ALA A 162 42.53 7.65 15.92
CA ALA A 162 41.47 7.84 16.90
C ALA A 162 40.12 8.13 16.24
N LEU A 163 40.09 9.03 15.24
CA LEU A 163 38.89 9.36 14.47
C LEU A 163 38.33 8.12 13.75
N VAL A 164 39.18 7.33 13.08
CA VAL A 164 38.74 6.11 12.38
C VAL A 164 38.11 5.09 13.34
N LYS A 165 38.66 4.92 14.55
CA LYS A 165 38.05 4.06 15.59
C LYS A 165 36.68 4.57 16.04
N MET A 166 36.55 5.88 16.27
CA MET A 166 35.27 6.49 16.62
C MET A 166 34.25 6.33 15.48
N LEU A 167 34.68 6.56 14.24
CA LEU A 167 33.85 6.36 13.05
C LEU A 167 33.41 4.91 12.89
N GLU A 168 34.27 3.93 13.17
CA GLU A 168 33.88 2.51 13.12
C GLU A 168 32.71 2.20 14.06
N GLN A 169 32.80 2.69 15.30
CA GLN A 169 31.76 2.48 16.30
C GLN A 169 30.45 3.13 15.86
N GLN A 170 30.49 4.40 15.44
CA GLN A 170 29.30 5.14 15.00
C GLN A 170 28.69 4.55 13.73
N TYR A 171 29.52 4.18 12.75
CA TYR A 171 29.07 3.59 11.48
C TYR A 171 28.39 2.24 11.68
N LYS A 172 28.88 1.42 12.61
CA LYS A 172 28.35 0.08 12.85
C LYS A 172 27.15 0.05 13.81
N GLN A 173 26.98 1.08 14.65
CA GLN A 173 25.99 1.10 15.73
C GLN A 173 24.53 0.88 15.28
N PRO A 174 24.05 1.44 14.14
CA PRO A 174 22.68 1.24 13.70
C PRO A 174 22.36 -0.18 13.24
N PHE A 175 23.39 -0.98 12.93
CA PHE A 175 23.24 -2.29 12.30
C PHE A 175 23.52 -3.43 13.27
N PRO A 176 22.67 -4.47 13.32
CA PRO A 176 22.87 -5.63 14.20
C PRO A 176 24.17 -6.35 13.87
N GLU A 177 24.75 -7.00 14.88
CA GLU A 177 25.92 -7.85 14.66
C GLU A 177 25.58 -9.03 13.75
N ILE A 178 26.54 -9.43 12.91
CA ILE A 178 26.36 -10.55 12.00
C ILE A 178 26.53 -11.84 12.78
N SER A 179 25.50 -12.68 12.73
CA SER A 179 25.45 -14.01 13.36
C SER A 179 25.06 -15.07 12.32
N GLU A 180 25.00 -16.33 12.75
CA GLU A 180 24.50 -17.44 11.93
C GLU A 180 23.06 -17.23 11.44
N GLU A 181 22.22 -16.59 12.26
CA GLU A 181 20.83 -16.26 11.91
C GLU A 181 20.73 -15.14 10.88
N THR A 182 21.76 -14.31 10.72
CA THR A 182 21.75 -13.21 9.75
C THR A 182 21.63 -13.73 8.33
N LEU A 183 22.30 -14.83 7.97
CA LEU A 183 22.18 -15.34 6.61
C LEU A 183 20.75 -15.81 6.32
N ALA A 184 20.19 -16.66 7.18
CA ALA A 184 18.85 -17.20 7.00
C ALA A 184 17.74 -16.13 7.10
N GLY A 185 17.97 -15.09 7.89
CA GLY A 185 17.03 -13.97 8.06
C GLY A 185 17.05 -12.93 6.94
N ASN A 186 17.98 -13.00 5.99
CA ASN A 186 18.14 -12.01 4.92
C ASN A 186 18.07 -12.61 3.50
N LEU A 187 17.54 -13.83 3.38
CA LEU A 187 17.32 -14.49 2.09
C LEU A 187 15.82 -14.58 1.78
N SER A 188 15.43 -14.25 0.55
CA SER A 188 14.01 -14.29 0.15
C SER A 188 13.40 -15.69 0.20
N ASN A 189 14.16 -16.73 -0.20
CA ASN A 189 13.66 -18.11 -0.21
C ASN A 189 13.30 -18.64 1.20
N THR A 190 14.02 -18.21 2.22
CA THR A 190 13.79 -18.64 3.61
C THR A 190 12.58 -17.96 4.24
N ILE A 191 11.93 -16.97 3.59
CA ILE A 191 10.65 -16.44 4.07
C ILE A 191 9.57 -17.54 4.00
N ALA A 192 9.39 -18.15 2.83
CA ALA A 192 8.48 -19.28 2.68
C ALA A 192 8.96 -20.50 3.49
N GLY A 193 10.26 -20.76 3.50
CA GLY A 193 10.86 -21.83 4.30
C GLY A 193 10.59 -21.68 5.80
N ARG A 194 10.58 -20.45 6.34
CA ARG A 194 10.29 -20.17 7.75
C ARG A 194 8.83 -20.48 8.09
N ILE A 195 7.89 -20.18 7.20
CA ILE A 195 6.48 -20.55 7.36
C ILE A 195 6.34 -22.09 7.37
N CYS A 196 6.98 -22.78 6.42
CA CYS A 196 6.99 -24.24 6.38
C CYS A 196 7.59 -24.85 7.64
N ASN A 197 8.72 -24.31 8.11
CA ASN A 197 9.39 -24.79 9.31
C ASN A 197 8.53 -24.59 10.57
N TYR A 198 7.91 -23.41 10.71
CA TYR A 198 7.06 -23.09 11.86
C TYR A 198 5.81 -23.99 11.95
N PHE A 199 5.07 -24.16 10.86
CA PHE A 199 3.85 -24.97 10.84
C PHE A 199 4.07 -26.46 10.51
N ASN A 200 5.33 -26.87 10.30
CA ASN A 200 5.71 -28.21 9.88
C ASN A 200 5.02 -28.65 8.56
N PHE A 201 5.02 -27.79 7.55
CA PHE A 201 4.53 -28.09 6.21
C PHE A 201 5.60 -28.78 5.38
N LYS A 202 5.24 -29.91 4.74
CA LYS A 202 6.17 -30.74 3.94
C LYS A 202 5.87 -30.74 2.44
N GLY A 203 4.85 -30.04 1.97
CA GLY A 203 4.52 -29.90 0.55
C GLY A 203 5.48 -28.97 -0.23
N GLY A 204 6.48 -28.39 0.46
CA GLY A 204 7.48 -27.50 -0.13
C GLY A 204 7.15 -26.02 0.02
N GLY A 205 8.19 -25.20 0.13
CA GLY A 205 8.08 -23.75 0.31
C GLY A 205 9.14 -23.00 -0.48
N TYR A 206 8.73 -22.05 -1.33
CA TYR A 206 9.67 -21.25 -2.13
C TYR A 206 9.15 -19.86 -2.47
N ALA A 207 10.10 -18.98 -2.79
CA ALA A 207 9.83 -17.64 -3.29
C ALA A 207 9.87 -17.61 -4.82
N VAL A 208 9.03 -16.78 -5.42
CA VAL A 208 9.04 -16.45 -6.85
C VAL A 208 9.22 -14.95 -7.03
N ASP A 209 10.00 -14.59 -8.06
CA ASP A 209 10.25 -13.20 -8.42
C ASP A 209 9.91 -12.95 -9.90
N GLY A 210 8.76 -12.31 -10.11
CA GLY A 210 8.36 -11.69 -11.37
C GLY A 210 8.23 -10.17 -11.19
N ALA A 211 9.00 -9.57 -10.29
CA ALA A 211 8.83 -8.20 -9.82
C ALA A 211 7.38 -7.94 -9.35
N CYS A 212 6.67 -7.02 -10.02
CA CYS A 212 5.30 -6.63 -9.68
C CYS A 212 4.25 -7.74 -9.88
N SER A 213 4.57 -8.80 -10.63
CA SER A 213 3.66 -9.95 -10.84
C SER A 213 3.92 -11.12 -9.89
N SER A 214 4.90 -11.01 -8.99
CA SER A 214 5.38 -12.10 -8.12
C SER A 214 4.27 -12.79 -7.33
N SER A 215 3.37 -12.04 -6.67
CA SER A 215 2.28 -12.68 -5.91
C SER A 215 1.28 -13.41 -6.80
N LEU A 216 0.89 -12.90 -7.98
CA LEU A 216 0.02 -13.65 -8.88
C LEU A 216 0.72 -14.84 -9.53
N LEU A 217 2.05 -14.77 -9.72
CA LEU A 217 2.84 -15.91 -10.14
C LEU A 217 2.83 -17.02 -9.08
N ALA A 218 2.95 -16.66 -7.80
CA ALA A 218 2.81 -17.60 -6.68
C ALA A 218 1.42 -18.26 -6.67
N ILE A 219 0.35 -17.48 -6.89
CA ILE A 219 -1.03 -18.01 -7.02
C ILE A 219 -1.14 -18.97 -8.21
N ALA A 220 -0.61 -18.62 -9.38
CA ALA A 220 -0.64 -19.47 -10.57
C ALA A 220 0.09 -20.82 -10.35
N HIS A 221 1.22 -20.80 -9.63
CA HIS A 221 1.96 -21.99 -9.28
C HIS A 221 1.20 -22.84 -8.24
N ALA A 222 0.59 -22.21 -7.25
CA ALA A 222 -0.24 -22.87 -6.24
C ALA A 222 -1.43 -23.58 -6.89
N CYS A 223 -2.09 -22.91 -7.84
CA CYS A 223 -3.16 -23.49 -8.63
C CYS A 223 -2.68 -24.72 -9.41
N SER A 224 -1.50 -24.64 -10.01
CA SER A 224 -0.94 -25.76 -10.77
C SER A 224 -0.64 -26.97 -9.88
N GLY A 225 -0.06 -26.77 -8.69
CA GLY A 225 0.23 -27.83 -7.72
C GLY A 225 -1.03 -28.50 -7.13
N LEU A 226 -2.10 -27.72 -6.90
CA LEU A 226 -3.38 -28.27 -6.46
C LEU A 226 -4.05 -29.12 -7.55
N VAL A 227 -3.92 -28.72 -8.82
CA VAL A 227 -4.49 -29.45 -9.96
C VAL A 227 -3.69 -30.70 -10.31
N SER A 228 -2.37 -30.69 -10.17
CA SER A 228 -1.54 -31.90 -10.36
C SER A 228 -1.73 -32.92 -9.24
N GLY A 229 -2.20 -32.49 -8.06
CA GLY A 229 -2.33 -33.33 -6.88
C GLY A 229 -1.04 -33.40 -6.04
N ASP A 230 -0.04 -32.57 -6.36
CA ASP A 230 1.19 -32.44 -5.55
C ASP A 230 0.90 -31.73 -4.22
N LEU A 231 -0.14 -30.89 -4.19
CA LEU A 231 -0.62 -30.19 -3.00
C LEU A 231 -2.10 -30.48 -2.76
N ASP A 232 -2.52 -30.53 -1.50
CA ASP A 232 -3.93 -30.56 -1.09
C ASP A 232 -4.40 -29.19 -0.59
N VAL A 233 -3.49 -28.46 0.06
CA VAL A 233 -3.70 -27.09 0.50
C VAL A 233 -2.50 -26.26 0.08
N ALA A 234 -2.73 -25.06 -0.45
CA ALA A 234 -1.67 -24.14 -0.81
C ALA A 234 -1.89 -22.78 -0.13
N LEU A 235 -0.92 -22.37 0.66
CA LEU A 235 -0.84 -21.01 1.17
C LEU A 235 -0.03 -20.17 0.17
N ALA A 236 -0.66 -19.16 -0.44
CA ALA A 236 -0.03 -18.40 -1.50
C ALA A 236 -0.29 -16.89 -1.37
N GLY A 237 0.74 -16.07 -1.64
CA GLY A 237 0.66 -14.64 -1.35
C GLY A 237 1.90 -13.85 -1.74
N GLY A 238 2.12 -12.71 -1.07
CA GLY A 238 3.32 -11.90 -1.25
C GLY A 238 3.53 -10.88 -0.14
N VAL A 239 4.78 -10.46 0.03
CA VAL A 239 5.22 -9.47 1.03
C VAL A 239 6.22 -8.50 0.41
N ASP A 240 6.04 -7.22 0.66
CA ASP A 240 6.96 -6.16 0.24
C ASP A 240 6.92 -4.97 1.20
N LEU A 241 8.10 -4.55 1.68
CA LEU A 241 8.30 -3.38 2.55
C LEU A 241 9.32 -2.39 1.98
N SER A 242 9.83 -2.67 0.79
CA SER A 242 11.08 -2.08 0.36
C SER A 242 10.85 -0.63 -0.08
N LEU A 243 11.47 0.36 0.57
CA LEU A 243 11.49 1.77 0.16
C LEU A 243 12.93 2.29 0.04
N ASP A 244 13.83 1.37 -0.29
CA ASP A 244 15.26 1.59 -0.34
C ASP A 244 15.67 2.55 -1.47
N PRO A 245 16.71 3.39 -1.25
CA PRO A 245 17.25 4.28 -2.26
C PRO A 245 17.57 3.59 -3.60
N PHE A 246 18.04 2.34 -3.61
CA PHE A 246 18.29 1.58 -4.84
C PHE A 246 17.05 1.51 -5.74
N GLU A 247 15.90 1.20 -5.16
CA GLU A 247 14.64 1.09 -5.90
C GLU A 247 14.07 2.47 -6.21
N LEU A 248 13.97 3.36 -5.22
CA LEU A 248 13.30 4.65 -5.42
C LEU A 248 14.08 5.56 -6.38
N VAL A 249 15.41 5.64 -6.25
CA VAL A 249 16.25 6.35 -7.22
C VAL A 249 16.19 5.64 -8.57
N GLY A 250 16.27 4.30 -8.60
CA GLY A 250 16.18 3.51 -9.82
C GLY A 250 14.89 3.79 -10.61
N PHE A 251 13.73 3.74 -9.95
CA PHE A 251 12.43 4.03 -10.56
C PHE A 251 12.29 5.51 -10.97
N ALA A 252 12.86 6.44 -10.19
CA ALA A 252 12.91 7.83 -10.60
C ALA A 252 13.70 8.02 -11.90
N LYS A 253 14.88 7.36 -12.02
CA LYS A 253 15.69 7.42 -13.26
C LYS A 253 15.04 6.69 -14.43
N ALA A 254 14.22 5.69 -14.17
CA ALA A 254 13.40 5.03 -15.18
C ALA A 254 12.16 5.85 -15.59
N GLY A 255 11.84 6.96 -14.89
CA GLY A 255 10.64 7.76 -15.14
C GLY A 255 9.34 7.05 -14.76
N ALA A 256 9.38 6.14 -13.78
CA ALA A 256 8.24 5.29 -13.42
C ALA A 256 7.42 5.82 -12.23
N LEU A 257 7.98 6.76 -11.45
CA LEU A 257 7.30 7.35 -10.30
C LEU A 257 6.42 8.53 -10.74
N ALA A 258 5.34 8.80 -10.00
CA ALA A 258 4.50 9.95 -10.27
C ALA A 258 5.26 11.26 -10.00
N THR A 259 5.19 12.21 -10.95
CA THR A 259 5.83 13.53 -10.85
C THR A 259 5.03 14.52 -10.03
N ASP A 260 3.73 14.26 -9.91
CA ASP A 260 2.74 15.04 -9.18
C ASP A 260 1.82 14.06 -8.43
N GLU A 261 0.50 14.09 -8.63
CA GLU A 261 -0.40 13.09 -8.06
C GLU A 261 -0.36 11.77 -8.84
N MET A 262 -0.38 10.65 -8.10
CA MET A 262 -0.62 9.35 -8.71
C MET A 262 -2.05 9.30 -9.29
N ARG A 263 -2.17 8.97 -10.57
CA ARG A 263 -3.47 8.80 -11.27
C ARG A 263 -3.44 7.52 -12.08
N VAL A 264 -4.51 6.75 -12.03
CA VAL A 264 -4.57 5.42 -12.65
C VAL A 264 -5.71 5.35 -13.65
N TYR A 265 -5.41 4.94 -14.88
CA TYR A 265 -6.30 4.96 -16.03
C TYR A 265 -6.87 6.35 -16.38
N ASP A 266 -6.24 7.41 -15.87
CA ASP A 266 -6.53 8.81 -16.21
C ASP A 266 -5.72 9.22 -17.46
N ALA A 267 -6.25 10.14 -18.26
CA ALA A 267 -5.54 10.69 -19.42
C ALA A 267 -4.20 11.39 -19.05
N ARG A 268 -4.03 11.77 -17.78
CA ARG A 268 -2.88 12.51 -17.23
C ARG A 268 -2.00 11.64 -16.32
N SER A 269 -2.07 10.32 -16.42
CA SER A 269 -1.28 9.39 -15.61
C SER A 269 0.23 9.56 -15.87
N THR A 270 1.05 9.81 -14.84
CA THR A 270 2.50 10.08 -14.96
C THR A 270 3.41 9.03 -14.32
N GLY A 271 2.89 8.20 -13.43
CA GLY A 271 3.62 7.13 -12.74
C GLY A 271 2.91 6.69 -11.47
N PHE A 272 3.61 5.90 -10.64
CA PHE A 272 3.08 5.42 -9.36
C PHE A 272 3.77 6.05 -8.14
N TRP A 273 3.09 6.01 -7.00
CA TRP A 273 3.73 6.12 -5.69
C TRP A 273 3.94 4.74 -5.08
N PRO A 274 5.08 4.51 -4.41
CA PRO A 274 5.39 3.22 -3.79
C PRO A 274 4.47 2.98 -2.59
N GLY A 275 4.27 1.70 -2.28
CA GLY A 275 3.56 1.28 -1.07
C GLY A 275 4.19 0.06 -0.42
N GLU A 276 3.80 -0.20 0.81
CA GLU A 276 4.15 -1.39 1.58
C GLU A 276 2.94 -2.32 1.67
N GLY A 277 3.15 -3.62 1.83
CA GLY A 277 2.02 -4.52 1.96
C GLY A 277 2.36 -5.98 2.09
N ARG A 278 1.41 -6.73 2.64
CA ARG A 278 1.41 -8.19 2.57
C ARG A 278 0.00 -8.76 2.54
N GLY A 279 -0.13 -9.89 1.87
CA GLY A 279 -1.37 -10.65 1.80
C GLY A 279 -1.12 -12.11 1.47
N PHE A 280 -2.01 -12.96 1.97
CA PHE A 280 -2.05 -14.39 1.66
C PHE A 280 -3.49 -14.85 1.47
N VAL A 281 -3.64 -15.85 0.61
CA VAL A 281 -4.85 -16.68 0.50
C VAL A 281 -4.50 -18.13 0.76
N VAL A 282 -5.46 -18.88 1.30
CA VAL A 282 -5.43 -20.33 1.40
C VAL A 282 -6.30 -20.90 0.28
N LEU A 283 -5.72 -21.79 -0.51
CA LEU A 283 -6.33 -22.38 -1.68
C LEU A 283 -6.49 -23.89 -1.49
N MET A 284 -7.64 -24.40 -1.91
CA MET A 284 -7.95 -25.83 -1.96
C MET A 284 -8.65 -26.16 -3.27
N ARG A 285 -8.68 -27.44 -3.65
CA ARG A 285 -9.63 -27.87 -4.69
C ARG A 285 -11.05 -27.62 -4.18
N HIS A 286 -11.92 -27.09 -5.03
CA HIS A 286 -13.28 -26.69 -4.63
C HIS A 286 -14.09 -27.86 -4.06
N ALA A 287 -13.93 -29.06 -4.63
CA ALA A 287 -14.56 -30.28 -4.11
C ALA A 287 -14.09 -30.62 -2.69
N ASP A 288 -12.79 -30.49 -2.41
CA ASP A 288 -12.23 -30.80 -1.09
C ASP A 288 -12.65 -29.75 -0.05
N ALA A 289 -12.71 -28.48 -0.43
CA ALA A 289 -13.22 -27.40 0.41
C ALA A 289 -14.68 -27.63 0.84
N ILE A 290 -15.53 -28.11 -0.07
CA ILE A 290 -16.93 -28.48 0.24
C ILE A 290 -16.96 -29.66 1.23
N VAL A 291 -16.17 -30.72 0.97
CA VAL A 291 -16.12 -31.91 1.82
C VAL A 291 -15.64 -31.56 3.24
N GLN A 292 -14.67 -30.64 3.36
CA GLN A 292 -14.13 -30.19 4.64
C GLN A 292 -14.93 -29.05 5.28
N ASN A 293 -16.03 -28.61 4.66
CA ASN A 293 -16.87 -27.51 5.13
C ASN A 293 -16.08 -26.22 5.39
N CYS A 294 -15.08 -25.96 4.54
CA CYS A 294 -14.30 -24.73 4.57
C CYS A 294 -15.16 -23.53 4.11
N PRO A 295 -14.86 -22.30 4.56
CA PRO A 295 -15.42 -21.11 3.93
C PRO A 295 -15.03 -21.07 2.45
N ILE A 296 -15.87 -20.50 1.59
CA ILE A 296 -15.53 -20.30 0.17
C ILE A 296 -15.94 -18.89 -0.24
N TYR A 297 -14.94 -18.03 -0.42
CA TYR A 297 -15.15 -16.63 -0.80
C TYR A 297 -15.41 -16.47 -2.30
N ALA A 298 -14.58 -17.10 -3.12
CA ALA A 298 -14.69 -17.16 -4.58
C ALA A 298 -13.95 -18.39 -5.12
N VAL A 299 -14.09 -18.64 -6.41
CA VAL A 299 -13.47 -19.77 -7.11
C VAL A 299 -12.54 -19.28 -8.21
N ILE A 300 -11.30 -19.75 -8.23
CA ILE A 300 -10.37 -19.58 -9.35
C ILE A 300 -10.72 -20.61 -10.43
N ARG A 301 -11.05 -20.11 -11.62
CA ARG A 301 -11.44 -20.91 -12.80
C ARG A 301 -10.29 -21.07 -13.79
N GLY A 302 -9.37 -20.12 -13.84
CA GLY A 302 -8.23 -20.17 -14.76
C GLY A 302 -7.12 -19.21 -14.36
N TRP A 303 -5.91 -19.50 -14.83
CA TRP A 303 -4.74 -18.65 -14.66
C TRP A 303 -3.88 -18.70 -15.92
N GLY A 304 -3.08 -17.67 -16.17
CA GLY A 304 -2.19 -17.59 -17.31
C GLY A 304 -0.94 -16.81 -16.96
N VAL A 305 0.21 -17.32 -17.39
CA VAL A 305 1.52 -16.68 -17.24
C VAL A 305 2.14 -16.57 -18.63
N SER A 306 2.81 -15.46 -18.94
CA SER A 306 3.53 -15.25 -20.20
C SER A 306 4.74 -14.33 -19.99
N SER A 307 5.49 -14.11 -21.07
CA SER A 307 6.56 -13.11 -21.13
C SER A 307 6.35 -12.22 -22.37
N ASP A 308 6.75 -10.95 -22.25
CA ASP A 308 6.79 -9.99 -23.35
C ASP A 308 7.87 -10.35 -24.41
N GLY A 309 8.82 -11.21 -24.08
CA GLY A 309 9.79 -11.74 -25.03
C GLY A 309 10.79 -10.69 -25.53
N HIS A 310 11.02 -10.65 -26.85
CA HIS A 310 11.99 -9.76 -27.47
C HIS A 310 11.42 -8.33 -27.64
N GLY A 311 11.27 -7.63 -26.50
CA GLY A 311 10.93 -6.22 -26.38
C GLY A 311 11.94 -5.49 -25.49
N GLY A 312 11.77 -4.18 -25.27
CA GLY A 312 12.58 -3.47 -24.27
C GLY A 312 12.35 -4.06 -22.88
N MET A 313 13.41 -4.37 -22.12
CA MET A 313 13.35 -5.11 -20.84
C MET A 313 12.27 -4.63 -19.85
N THR A 314 12.00 -3.32 -19.84
CA THR A 314 11.08 -2.66 -18.90
C THR A 314 9.80 -2.16 -19.55
N ARG A 315 9.66 -2.33 -20.87
CA ARG A 315 8.51 -1.84 -21.63
C ARG A 315 7.45 -2.94 -21.75
N PRO A 316 6.18 -2.67 -21.40
CA PRO A 316 5.11 -3.65 -21.53
C PRO A 316 4.71 -3.86 -22.99
N GLU A 317 4.38 -5.10 -23.35
CA GLU A 317 3.96 -5.47 -24.71
C GLU A 317 2.55 -6.09 -24.75
N VAL A 318 1.73 -5.66 -25.73
CA VAL A 318 0.34 -6.12 -25.88
C VAL A 318 0.25 -7.63 -26.09
N GLU A 319 1.10 -8.19 -26.96
CA GLU A 319 1.05 -9.61 -27.32
C GLU A 319 1.40 -10.52 -26.14
N GLY A 320 2.35 -10.10 -25.29
CA GLY A 320 2.70 -10.81 -24.07
C GLY A 320 1.50 -10.88 -23.11
N GLN A 321 0.87 -9.74 -22.84
CA GLN A 321 -0.32 -9.68 -21.99
C GLN A 321 -1.50 -10.47 -22.57
N LEU A 322 -1.74 -10.38 -23.88
CA LEU A 322 -2.79 -11.13 -24.58
C LEU A 322 -2.60 -12.64 -24.45
N LEU A 323 -1.37 -13.13 -24.53
CA LEU A 323 -1.06 -14.56 -24.36
C LEU A 323 -1.37 -15.05 -22.94
N ALA A 324 -1.13 -14.23 -21.90
CA ALA A 324 -1.52 -14.57 -20.54
C ALA A 324 -3.06 -14.67 -20.42
N LEU A 325 -3.80 -13.71 -20.97
CA LEU A 325 -5.26 -13.73 -21.02
C LEU A 325 -5.78 -14.99 -21.72
N GLN A 326 -5.31 -15.28 -22.93
CA GLN A 326 -5.71 -16.45 -23.71
C GLN A 326 -5.50 -17.76 -22.96
N ARG A 327 -4.37 -17.91 -22.25
CA ARG A 327 -4.07 -19.09 -21.43
C ARG A 327 -5.03 -19.21 -20.25
N ALA A 328 -5.37 -18.10 -19.60
CA ALA A 328 -6.27 -18.08 -18.45
C ALA A 328 -7.72 -18.41 -18.85
N TYR A 329 -8.26 -17.76 -19.89
CA TYR A 329 -9.64 -17.99 -20.33
C TYR A 329 -9.84 -19.36 -21.00
N ARG A 330 -8.81 -19.90 -21.68
CA ARG A 330 -8.83 -21.29 -22.15
C ARG A 330 -9.00 -22.28 -20.99
N ARG A 331 -8.35 -22.04 -19.84
CA ARG A 331 -8.50 -22.88 -18.64
C ARG A 331 -9.87 -22.68 -17.97
N ALA A 332 -10.36 -21.44 -17.92
CA ALA A 332 -11.64 -21.08 -17.32
C ALA A 332 -12.85 -21.72 -18.03
N GLY A 333 -12.75 -21.90 -19.35
CA GLY A 333 -13.79 -22.53 -20.16
C GLY A 333 -14.96 -21.59 -20.53
N PHE A 334 -14.78 -20.28 -20.38
CA PHE A 334 -15.72 -19.24 -20.82
C PHE A 334 -14.98 -18.06 -21.44
N GLY A 335 -15.69 -17.28 -22.26
CA GLY A 335 -15.14 -16.11 -22.95
C GLY A 335 -14.93 -14.90 -22.03
N ILE A 336 -13.90 -14.11 -22.33
CA ILE A 336 -13.54 -12.88 -21.61
C ILE A 336 -14.63 -11.79 -21.74
N ASP A 337 -15.44 -11.85 -22.78
CA ASP A 337 -16.61 -10.99 -22.99
C ASP A 337 -17.63 -11.11 -21.84
N THR A 338 -17.73 -12.29 -21.21
CA THR A 338 -18.63 -12.55 -20.07
C THR A 338 -18.15 -11.98 -18.73
N VAL A 339 -16.92 -11.47 -18.67
CA VAL A 339 -16.34 -10.87 -17.46
C VAL A 339 -16.77 -9.42 -17.37
N THR A 340 -17.40 -9.05 -16.25
CA THR A 340 -17.95 -7.71 -16.04
C THR A 340 -17.06 -6.81 -15.18
N TYR A 341 -16.05 -7.36 -14.52
CA TYR A 341 -15.12 -6.62 -13.67
C TYR A 341 -13.68 -7.09 -13.87
N PHE A 342 -12.77 -6.14 -14.05
CA PHE A 342 -11.33 -6.36 -14.10
C PHE A 342 -10.67 -5.57 -12.97
N GLU A 343 -9.92 -6.29 -12.14
CA GLU A 343 -8.89 -5.71 -11.29
C GLU A 343 -7.58 -5.72 -12.09
N GLY A 344 -7.26 -4.59 -12.70
CA GLY A 344 -6.08 -4.48 -13.55
C GLY A 344 -4.78 -4.28 -12.75
N HIS A 345 -3.67 -4.30 -13.48
CA HIS A 345 -2.37 -3.94 -12.96
C HIS A 345 -2.29 -2.45 -12.67
N GLY A 346 -2.74 -1.59 -13.58
CA GLY A 346 -3.05 -0.17 -13.35
C GLY A 346 -2.04 0.55 -12.46
N THR A 347 -0.85 0.80 -12.99
CA THR A 347 0.22 1.48 -12.25
C THR A 347 0.15 2.99 -12.38
N GLY A 348 -0.68 3.55 -13.25
CA GLY A 348 -0.69 4.99 -13.46
C GLY A 348 0.47 5.48 -14.34
N THR A 349 1.17 4.56 -15.00
CA THR A 349 2.16 4.93 -16.02
C THR A 349 1.44 5.11 -17.35
N SER A 350 1.71 6.19 -18.08
CA SER A 350 0.96 6.50 -19.32
C SER A 350 1.06 5.37 -20.36
N VAL A 351 2.25 4.77 -20.50
CA VAL A 351 2.47 3.65 -21.43
C VAL A 351 1.86 2.35 -20.91
N GLY A 352 2.02 2.05 -19.62
CA GLY A 352 1.52 0.82 -19.01
C GLY A 352 -0.01 0.76 -19.03
N ASP A 353 -0.66 1.82 -18.55
CA ASP A 353 -2.12 1.92 -18.52
C ASP A 353 -2.71 1.85 -19.94
N ALA A 354 -2.15 2.59 -20.90
CA ALA A 354 -2.61 2.53 -22.28
C ALA A 354 -2.43 1.14 -22.92
N THR A 355 -1.33 0.44 -22.59
CA THR A 355 -1.06 -0.92 -23.09
C THR A 355 -2.06 -1.90 -22.52
N GLU A 356 -2.28 -1.89 -21.20
CA GLU A 356 -3.25 -2.76 -20.53
C GLU A 356 -4.68 -2.55 -21.05
N LEU A 357 -5.11 -1.29 -21.16
CA LEU A 357 -6.44 -0.94 -21.66
C LEU A 357 -6.64 -1.42 -23.11
N LYS A 358 -5.62 -1.27 -23.97
CA LYS A 358 -5.67 -1.79 -25.35
C LYS A 358 -5.76 -3.31 -25.37
N THR A 359 -4.94 -4.01 -24.58
CA THR A 359 -4.92 -5.47 -24.54
C THR A 359 -6.28 -6.03 -24.12
N LEU A 360 -6.83 -5.54 -23.00
CA LEU A 360 -8.11 -6.00 -22.48
C LEU A 360 -9.27 -5.65 -23.43
N SER A 361 -9.28 -4.42 -23.99
CA SER A 361 -10.32 -4.02 -24.94
C SER A 361 -10.30 -4.88 -26.20
N ARG A 362 -9.11 -5.10 -26.79
CA ARG A 362 -8.91 -5.97 -27.95
C ARG A 362 -9.40 -7.39 -27.66
N ALA A 363 -8.96 -7.98 -26.54
CA ALA A 363 -9.35 -9.34 -26.17
C ALA A 363 -10.87 -9.49 -26.00
N ARG A 364 -11.56 -8.48 -25.44
CA ARG A 364 -13.03 -8.47 -25.31
C ARG A 364 -13.73 -8.31 -26.66
N GLN A 365 -13.30 -7.35 -27.47
CA GLN A 365 -13.89 -7.09 -28.79
C GLN A 365 -13.71 -8.27 -29.76
N GLU A 366 -12.55 -8.93 -29.73
CA GLU A 366 -12.29 -10.15 -30.51
C GLU A 366 -13.17 -11.33 -30.05
N SER A 367 -13.54 -11.39 -28.76
CA SER A 367 -14.43 -12.43 -28.21
C SER A 367 -15.90 -12.15 -28.55
N ASN A 368 -16.36 -10.91 -28.33
CA ASN A 368 -17.69 -10.43 -28.71
C ASN A 368 -17.72 -8.89 -28.75
N PRO A 369 -17.86 -8.26 -29.92
CA PRO A 369 -17.86 -6.80 -30.06
C PRO A 369 -19.11 -6.13 -29.47
N ASP A 370 -20.22 -6.87 -29.32
CA ASP A 370 -21.49 -6.35 -28.80
C ASP A 370 -21.60 -6.49 -27.26
N ALA A 371 -20.57 -7.03 -26.60
CA ALA A 371 -20.57 -7.20 -25.16
C ALA A 371 -20.54 -5.84 -24.43
N PRO A 372 -21.38 -5.61 -23.40
CA PRO A 372 -21.34 -4.37 -22.63
C PRO A 372 -19.96 -4.06 -22.06
N ALA A 373 -19.62 -2.78 -21.95
CA ALA A 373 -18.37 -2.33 -21.37
C ALA A 373 -18.18 -2.85 -19.94
N ALA A 374 -17.11 -3.64 -19.72
CA ALA A 374 -16.75 -4.16 -18.41
C ALA A 374 -16.12 -3.06 -17.56
N VAL A 375 -16.27 -3.17 -16.24
CA VAL A 375 -15.66 -2.22 -15.31
C VAL A 375 -14.20 -2.59 -15.09
N ILE A 376 -13.28 -1.63 -15.12
CA ILE A 376 -11.89 -1.81 -14.72
C ILE A 376 -11.55 -0.91 -13.53
N SER A 377 -10.76 -1.43 -12.59
CA SER A 377 -10.18 -0.64 -11.49
C SER A 377 -8.84 -1.23 -11.01
N SER A 378 -8.15 -0.55 -10.10
CA SER A 378 -6.89 -0.99 -9.51
C SER A 378 -6.79 -0.58 -8.04
N ILE A 379 -6.48 -1.53 -7.16
CA ILE A 379 -6.25 -1.31 -5.72
C ILE A 379 -5.05 -0.39 -5.46
N LYS A 380 -4.13 -0.27 -6.41
CA LYS A 380 -2.97 0.62 -6.29
C LYS A 380 -3.41 2.08 -6.14
N ALA A 381 -4.62 2.41 -6.59
CA ALA A 381 -5.17 3.74 -6.40
C ALA A 381 -5.53 4.07 -4.93
N ASN A 382 -5.63 3.06 -4.06
CA ASN A 382 -5.88 3.21 -2.63
C ASN A 382 -4.58 3.16 -1.80
N ILE A 383 -3.69 2.21 -2.14
CA ILE A 383 -2.55 1.81 -1.29
C ILE A 383 -1.18 1.92 -1.98
N GLY A 384 -1.13 2.57 -3.15
CA GLY A 384 0.09 2.66 -3.96
C GLY A 384 0.53 1.34 -4.56
N HIS A 385 1.70 1.36 -5.19
CA HIS A 385 2.29 0.14 -5.73
C HIS A 385 3.08 -0.61 -4.66
N THR A 386 2.43 -1.62 -4.06
CA THR A 386 3.04 -2.51 -3.05
C THR A 386 3.91 -3.62 -3.65
N LYS A 387 4.58 -3.32 -4.78
CA LYS A 387 5.50 -4.19 -5.55
C LYS A 387 5.09 -5.67 -5.57
N ALA A 388 5.89 -6.57 -4.98
CA ALA A 388 5.64 -8.01 -5.02
C ALA A 388 4.30 -8.42 -4.38
N ALA A 389 3.80 -7.63 -3.42
CA ALA A 389 2.51 -7.83 -2.75
C ALA A 389 1.31 -7.18 -3.46
N ALA A 390 1.50 -6.53 -4.61
CA ALA A 390 0.42 -5.80 -5.30
C ALA A 390 -0.60 -6.72 -5.97
N GLY A 391 -0.17 -7.85 -6.53
CA GLY A 391 -1.04 -8.82 -7.17
C GLY A 391 -2.04 -9.45 -6.20
N ILE A 392 -1.57 -9.88 -5.03
CA ILE A 392 -2.43 -10.46 -3.99
C ILE A 392 -3.41 -9.45 -3.40
N ALA A 393 -3.05 -8.16 -3.30
CA ALA A 393 -3.98 -7.09 -2.92
C ALA A 393 -5.17 -7.01 -3.89
N GLY A 394 -4.87 -7.03 -5.20
CA GLY A 394 -5.89 -7.03 -6.25
C GLY A 394 -6.75 -8.29 -6.23
N LEU A 395 -6.14 -9.45 -6.01
CA LEU A 395 -6.87 -10.72 -5.89
C LEU A 395 -7.87 -10.70 -4.71
N ILE A 396 -7.44 -10.21 -3.55
CA ILE A 396 -8.30 -10.07 -2.37
C ILE A 396 -9.46 -9.11 -2.66
N LYS A 397 -9.19 -7.93 -3.24
CA LYS A 397 -10.22 -6.97 -3.64
C LYS A 397 -11.23 -7.58 -4.62
N ALA A 398 -10.77 -8.27 -5.66
CA ALA A 398 -11.65 -8.90 -6.65
C ALA A 398 -12.48 -10.05 -6.04
N THR A 399 -11.88 -10.81 -5.12
CA THR A 399 -12.58 -11.86 -4.34
C THR A 399 -13.69 -11.26 -3.49
N LEU A 400 -13.42 -10.16 -2.78
CA LEU A 400 -14.40 -9.45 -1.96
C LEU A 400 -15.50 -8.80 -2.82
N ALA A 401 -15.17 -8.25 -3.99
CA ALA A 401 -16.16 -7.72 -4.93
C ALA A 401 -17.15 -8.80 -5.39
N LEU A 402 -16.67 -10.02 -5.67
CA LEU A 402 -17.51 -11.17 -6.01
C LEU A 402 -18.32 -11.66 -4.81
N HIS A 403 -17.67 -11.83 -3.65
CA HIS A 403 -18.30 -12.30 -2.42
C HIS A 403 -19.44 -11.39 -1.98
N HIS A 404 -19.22 -10.08 -2.00
CA HIS A 404 -20.23 -9.08 -1.67
C HIS A 404 -21.16 -8.75 -2.85
N GLN A 405 -20.89 -9.19 -4.08
CA GLN A 405 -21.63 -8.81 -5.28
C GLN A 405 -21.74 -7.28 -5.44
N VAL A 406 -20.64 -6.58 -5.22
CA VAL A 406 -20.54 -5.13 -5.39
C VAL A 406 -19.33 -4.84 -6.27
N ILE A 407 -19.55 -4.10 -7.36
CA ILE A 407 -18.47 -3.61 -8.21
C ILE A 407 -17.92 -2.33 -7.55
N PRO A 408 -16.63 -2.30 -7.14
CA PRO A 408 -16.07 -1.17 -6.41
C PRO A 408 -15.88 0.07 -7.30
N PRO A 409 -15.81 1.28 -6.70
CA PRO A 409 -15.40 2.48 -7.41
C PRO A 409 -13.91 2.45 -7.79
N MET A 410 -13.51 3.37 -8.67
CA MET A 410 -12.13 3.63 -9.05
C MET A 410 -11.71 5.03 -8.58
N PRO A 411 -10.90 5.15 -7.51
CA PRO A 411 -10.35 6.44 -7.10
C PRO A 411 -9.24 6.93 -8.05
N MET A 412 -8.91 8.22 -7.97
CA MET A 412 -7.80 8.86 -8.71
C MET A 412 -7.90 8.75 -10.24
N CYS A 413 -9.12 8.87 -10.76
CA CYS A 413 -9.43 8.89 -12.18
C CYS A 413 -10.47 9.98 -12.46
N ASP A 414 -10.02 11.25 -12.49
CA ASP A 414 -10.94 12.39 -12.71
C ASP A 414 -11.27 12.56 -14.19
N GLN A 415 -10.29 12.27 -15.05
CA GLN A 415 -10.40 12.33 -16.50
C GLN A 415 -10.05 10.96 -17.08
N PRO A 416 -11.03 10.05 -17.23
CA PRO A 416 -10.75 8.71 -17.74
C PRO A 416 -10.06 8.76 -19.10
N HIS A 417 -9.09 7.86 -19.29
CA HIS A 417 -8.36 7.73 -20.55
C HIS A 417 -9.31 7.56 -21.75
N GLY A 418 -8.97 8.10 -22.92
CA GLY A 418 -9.88 8.14 -24.09
C GLY A 418 -10.41 6.78 -24.57
N LEU A 419 -9.71 5.68 -24.25
CA LEU A 419 -10.17 4.30 -24.52
C LEU A 419 -11.36 3.88 -23.65
N LEU A 420 -11.58 4.54 -22.52
CA LEU A 420 -12.66 4.27 -21.56
C LEU A 420 -13.91 5.12 -21.82
N THR A 421 -13.79 6.17 -22.64
CA THR A 421 -14.86 7.14 -22.94
C THR A 421 -15.30 7.11 -24.41
N ALA A 422 -14.63 6.31 -25.24
CA ALA A 422 -15.04 6.08 -26.62
C ALA A 422 -16.46 5.51 -26.71
N THR A 423 -17.17 5.84 -27.79
CA THR A 423 -18.53 5.34 -28.05
C THR A 423 -18.62 3.82 -28.15
N ASP A 424 -17.54 3.16 -28.58
CA ASP A 424 -17.36 1.71 -28.70
C ASP A 424 -16.44 1.14 -27.61
N ALA A 425 -16.30 1.84 -26.48
CA ALA A 425 -15.42 1.45 -25.40
C ALA A 425 -15.79 0.06 -24.84
N ALA A 426 -14.84 -0.87 -24.86
CA ALA A 426 -14.99 -2.19 -24.27
C ALA A 426 -14.78 -2.19 -22.74
N LEU A 427 -14.27 -1.10 -22.17
CA LEU A 427 -14.00 -0.95 -20.75
C LEU A 427 -14.47 0.42 -20.28
N ARG A 428 -14.80 0.53 -18.99
CA ARG A 428 -15.15 1.80 -18.35
C ARG A 428 -14.71 1.78 -16.89
N VAL A 429 -14.53 2.97 -16.31
CA VAL A 429 -14.33 3.15 -14.86
C VAL A 429 -15.62 3.58 -14.19
N LEU A 430 -15.71 3.37 -12.88
CA LEU A 430 -16.85 3.80 -12.08
C LEU A 430 -16.41 4.85 -11.05
N PRO A 431 -16.96 6.08 -11.08
CA PRO A 431 -16.70 7.06 -10.02
C PRO A 431 -17.35 6.65 -8.69
N GLN A 432 -18.40 5.84 -8.76
CA GLN A 432 -19.11 5.29 -7.61
C GLN A 432 -19.35 3.79 -7.81
N GLY A 433 -19.10 3.02 -6.75
CA GLY A 433 -19.38 1.58 -6.75
C GLY A 433 -20.88 1.31 -6.81
N LYS A 434 -21.24 0.13 -7.31
CA LYS A 434 -22.63 -0.28 -7.48
C LYS A 434 -22.83 -1.76 -7.23
N LEU A 435 -24.08 -2.15 -6.98
CA LEU A 435 -24.44 -3.55 -6.92
C LEU A 435 -24.16 -4.26 -8.25
N TRP A 436 -23.72 -5.50 -8.18
CA TRP A 436 -23.47 -6.33 -9.36
C TRP A 436 -24.78 -6.76 -10.02
N SER A 437 -24.94 -6.46 -11.31
CA SER A 437 -26.20 -6.70 -12.04
C SER A 437 -26.58 -8.17 -12.07
N GLU A 438 -27.83 -8.48 -11.70
CA GLU A 438 -28.41 -9.84 -11.66
C GLU A 438 -28.33 -10.57 -13.01
N ASP A 439 -28.45 -9.81 -14.10
CA ASP A 439 -28.44 -10.33 -15.47
C ASP A 439 -27.04 -10.73 -15.96
N THR A 440 -25.99 -10.41 -15.20
CA THR A 440 -24.60 -10.67 -15.60
C THR A 440 -23.92 -11.70 -14.69
N PRO A 441 -23.07 -12.59 -15.23
CA PRO A 441 -22.30 -13.52 -14.42
C PRO A 441 -21.42 -12.81 -13.37
N LEU A 442 -21.26 -13.44 -12.21
CA LEU A 442 -20.29 -13.02 -11.18
C LEU A 442 -18.90 -13.49 -11.59
N ARG A 443 -18.26 -12.76 -12.51
CA ARG A 443 -16.92 -13.09 -13.04
C ARG A 443 -15.99 -11.90 -12.99
N ALA A 444 -14.77 -12.14 -12.53
CA ALA A 444 -13.73 -11.14 -12.47
C ALA A 444 -12.41 -11.64 -13.07
N GLY A 445 -11.65 -10.73 -13.69
CA GLY A 445 -10.26 -10.96 -14.09
C GLY A 445 -9.30 -10.14 -13.23
N VAL A 446 -8.16 -10.70 -12.87
CA VAL A 446 -7.12 -10.03 -12.07
C VAL A 446 -5.79 -10.07 -12.81
N GLY A 447 -5.20 -8.92 -13.10
CA GLY A 447 -3.95 -8.80 -13.86
C GLY A 447 -2.77 -8.25 -13.04
N ALA A 448 -1.57 -8.78 -13.31
CA ALA A 448 -0.32 -8.18 -12.84
C ALA A 448 0.80 -8.34 -13.87
N MET A 449 1.48 -7.25 -14.18
CA MET A 449 2.55 -7.19 -15.17
C MET A 449 3.86 -6.82 -14.44
N GLY A 450 4.85 -7.70 -14.53
CA GLY A 450 6.13 -7.56 -13.85
C GLY A 450 7.08 -6.62 -14.56
N PHE A 451 7.80 -5.80 -13.80
CA PHE A 451 9.01 -5.13 -14.28
C PHE A 451 10.01 -6.21 -14.73
N GLY A 452 10.37 -6.24 -16.02
CA GLY A 452 11.08 -7.38 -16.63
C GLY A 452 10.23 -8.20 -17.63
N GLY A 453 8.95 -7.86 -17.79
CA GLY A 453 8.08 -8.38 -18.85
C GLY A 453 7.41 -9.72 -18.54
N ILE A 454 7.29 -10.12 -17.27
CA ILE A 454 6.56 -11.34 -16.87
C ILE A 454 5.11 -10.98 -16.50
N ASN A 455 4.15 -11.50 -17.27
CA ASN A 455 2.73 -11.20 -17.08
C ASN A 455 1.99 -12.37 -16.43
N ALA A 456 1.08 -12.06 -15.51
CA ALA A 456 0.18 -13.02 -14.88
C ALA A 456 -1.28 -12.52 -14.94
N HIS A 457 -2.21 -13.44 -15.20
CA HIS A 457 -3.65 -13.17 -15.17
C HIS A 457 -4.40 -14.32 -14.50
N ILE A 458 -5.29 -13.99 -13.55
CA ILE A 458 -6.13 -14.95 -12.81
C ILE A 458 -7.60 -14.65 -13.10
N VAL A 459 -8.41 -15.69 -13.29
CA VAL A 459 -9.84 -15.60 -13.60
C VAL A 459 -10.64 -16.19 -12.44
N LEU A 460 -11.54 -15.38 -11.91
CA LEU A 460 -12.39 -15.69 -10.76
C LEU A 460 -13.86 -15.81 -11.16
N GLU A 461 -14.59 -16.63 -10.40
CA GLU A 461 -16.04 -16.72 -10.45
C GLU A 461 -16.61 -16.75 -9.03
N GLY A 462 -17.78 -16.16 -8.82
CA GLY A 462 -18.48 -16.17 -7.54
C GLY A 462 -18.95 -17.56 -7.15
N ASN A 463 -18.87 -17.89 -5.86
CA ASN A 463 -19.37 -19.17 -5.32
C ASN A 463 -20.89 -19.17 -5.09
N ASN A 464 -21.48 -17.99 -4.82
CA ASN A 464 -22.89 -17.84 -4.45
C ASN A 464 -23.83 -17.88 -5.66
N CYS A 465 -24.83 -18.77 -5.60
CA CYS A 465 -25.94 -18.83 -6.55
C CYS A 465 -27.01 -17.76 -6.28
N ASP A 466 -27.14 -17.31 -5.03
CA ASP A 466 -28.14 -16.33 -4.63
C ASP A 466 -27.69 -14.92 -4.97
N ARG A 467 -28.44 -14.27 -5.87
CA ARG A 467 -28.18 -12.90 -6.29
C ARG A 467 -28.71 -11.90 -5.27
N ARG A 468 -27.94 -10.85 -4.98
CA ARG A 468 -28.35 -9.73 -4.14
C ARG A 468 -29.12 -8.69 -4.97
N HIS A 469 -30.14 -8.08 -4.37
CA HIS A 469 -31.01 -7.06 -4.99
C HIS A 469 -30.76 -5.62 -4.49
N SER A 470 -30.02 -5.44 -3.39
CA SER A 470 -29.75 -4.12 -2.81
C SER A 470 -28.43 -4.04 -2.04
N LEU A 471 -27.84 -2.84 -2.01
CA LEU A 471 -26.77 -2.48 -1.10
C LEU A 471 -27.30 -2.35 0.33
N ASN A 472 -26.54 -2.84 1.31
CA ASN A 472 -26.86 -2.65 2.73
C ASN A 472 -26.51 -1.21 3.18
N HIS A 473 -26.94 -0.83 4.38
CA HIS A 473 -26.74 0.53 4.88
C HIS A 473 -25.27 0.93 5.03
N LYS A 474 -24.41 0.02 5.50
CA LYS A 474 -22.96 0.25 5.65
C LYS A 474 -22.29 0.48 4.29
N GLU A 475 -22.62 -0.33 3.29
CA GLU A 475 -22.11 -0.17 1.91
C GLU A 475 -22.52 1.17 1.30
N LYS A 476 -23.76 1.63 1.55
CA LYS A 476 -24.21 2.96 1.11
C LYS A 476 -23.39 4.08 1.75
N ILE A 477 -23.19 4.04 3.07
CA ILE A 477 -22.35 5.02 3.79
C ILE A 477 -20.94 5.05 3.20
N LEU A 478 -20.30 3.89 3.04
CA LEU A 478 -18.96 3.79 2.46
C LEU A 478 -18.91 4.43 1.06
N LEU A 479 -19.84 4.06 0.17
CA LEU A 479 -19.88 4.57 -1.21
C LEU A 479 -20.24 6.07 -1.33
N HIS A 480 -20.82 6.69 -0.30
CA HIS A 480 -21.16 8.12 -0.25
C HIS A 480 -20.14 8.97 0.54
N SER A 481 -19.11 8.34 1.11
CA SER A 481 -18.09 9.00 1.92
C SER A 481 -17.12 9.95 1.18
N PRO A 482 -16.70 9.67 -0.07
CA PRO A 482 -15.67 10.46 -0.75
C PRO A 482 -16.10 11.90 -1.03
N GLN A 483 -15.16 12.84 -0.88
CA GLN A 483 -15.28 14.23 -1.35
C GLN A 483 -13.92 14.82 -1.71
N ASP A 484 -13.93 15.96 -2.42
CA ASP A 484 -12.72 16.59 -2.95
C ASP A 484 -11.98 17.49 -1.95
N ALA A 485 -12.69 18.00 -0.93
CA ALA A 485 -12.11 18.80 0.15
C ALA A 485 -12.84 18.62 1.49
N GLU A 486 -12.17 18.93 2.59
CA GLU A 486 -12.71 18.94 3.95
C GLU A 486 -12.76 20.36 4.53
N LEU A 487 -13.61 20.57 5.55
CA LEU A 487 -13.71 21.81 6.32
C LEU A 487 -13.20 21.59 7.76
N PHE A 488 -12.09 22.25 8.10
CA PHE A 488 -11.46 22.21 9.42
C PHE A 488 -11.92 23.41 10.23
N LEU A 489 -12.63 23.15 11.32
CA LEU A 489 -13.21 24.17 12.18
C LEU A 489 -12.43 24.27 13.49
N PHE A 490 -12.10 25.49 13.90
CA PHE A 490 -11.48 25.78 15.18
C PHE A 490 -12.27 26.87 15.90
N GLN A 491 -12.35 26.79 17.22
CA GLN A 491 -13.05 27.76 18.03
C GLN A 491 -12.42 27.88 19.41
N ALA A 492 -12.26 29.12 19.86
CA ALA A 492 -11.76 29.44 21.19
C ALA A 492 -12.32 30.78 21.69
N GLU A 493 -12.22 31.01 23.00
CA GLU A 493 -12.63 32.27 23.61
C GLU A 493 -11.57 33.37 23.42
N GLN A 494 -10.28 32.98 23.42
CA GLN A 494 -9.14 33.88 23.28
C GLN A 494 -8.21 33.44 22.13
N VAL A 495 -7.52 34.41 21.54
CA VAL A 495 -6.60 34.19 20.40
C VAL A 495 -5.45 33.23 20.76
N ASP A 496 -4.91 33.33 21.97
CA ASP A 496 -3.79 32.48 22.42
C ASP A 496 -4.16 30.99 22.49
N GLN A 497 -5.40 30.68 22.87
CA GLN A 497 -5.92 29.30 22.88
C GLN A 497 -6.04 28.76 21.46
N LEU A 498 -6.51 29.60 20.53
CA LEU A 498 -6.59 29.25 19.12
C LEU A 498 -5.20 29.01 18.51
N GLN A 499 -4.21 29.84 18.87
CA GLN A 499 -2.82 29.63 18.46
C GLN A 499 -2.28 28.27 18.92
N GLN A 500 -2.61 27.83 20.14
CA GLN A 500 -2.22 26.51 20.65
C GLN A 500 -2.88 25.37 19.85
N GLN A 501 -4.18 25.47 19.56
CA GLN A 501 -4.89 24.48 18.73
C GLN A 501 -4.29 24.40 17.33
N VAL A 502 -4.04 25.55 16.69
CA VAL A 502 -3.43 25.62 15.35
C VAL A 502 -2.02 25.04 15.38
N ALA A 503 -1.22 25.33 16.40
CA ALA A 503 0.12 24.77 16.55
C ALA A 503 0.09 23.23 16.69
N GLN A 504 -0.82 22.69 17.51
CA GLN A 504 -0.97 21.25 17.69
C GLN A 504 -1.35 20.55 16.37
N VAL A 505 -2.29 21.11 15.61
CA VAL A 505 -2.67 20.52 14.30
C VAL A 505 -1.55 20.68 13.27
N LEU A 506 -0.78 21.78 13.32
CA LEU A 506 0.34 22.01 12.41
C LEU A 506 1.48 21.00 12.62
N GLU A 507 1.68 20.48 13.84
CA GLU A 507 2.67 19.42 14.11
C GLU A 507 2.31 18.09 13.43
N ILE A 508 1.02 17.76 13.35
CA ILE A 508 0.55 16.47 12.79
C ILE A 508 0.21 16.54 11.30
N ALA A 509 -0.27 17.69 10.80
CA ALA A 509 -0.78 17.85 9.44
C ALA A 509 0.18 17.37 8.34
N PRO A 510 1.51 17.64 8.39
CA PRO A 510 2.45 17.17 7.37
C PRO A 510 2.64 15.65 7.33
N ARG A 511 2.28 14.95 8.41
CA ARG A 511 2.45 13.48 8.56
C ARG A 511 1.19 12.69 8.23
N LEU A 512 0.06 13.37 8.05
CA LEU A 512 -1.21 12.74 7.73
C LEU A 512 -1.16 12.06 6.36
N SER A 513 -1.84 10.93 6.26
CA SER A 513 -2.25 10.40 4.97
C SER A 513 -3.50 11.11 4.44
N ARG A 514 -3.73 11.03 3.13
CA ARG A 514 -4.96 11.55 2.52
C ARG A 514 -6.24 10.95 3.10
N ALA A 515 -6.18 9.72 3.63
CA ALA A 515 -7.31 9.05 4.28
C ALA A 515 -7.65 9.65 5.66
N GLU A 516 -6.65 10.16 6.37
CA GLU A 516 -6.79 10.71 7.73
C GLU A 516 -7.29 12.17 7.74
N VAL A 517 -7.25 12.87 6.59
CA VAL A 517 -7.71 14.26 6.43
C VAL A 517 -9.16 14.43 6.88
N THR A 518 -10.03 13.52 6.45
CA THR A 518 -11.44 13.48 6.85
C THR A 518 -11.61 13.19 8.34
N ASP A 519 -10.84 12.24 8.86
CA ASP A 519 -10.93 11.80 10.27
C ASP A 519 -10.55 12.96 11.22
N LEU A 520 -9.52 13.74 10.85
CA LEU A 520 -9.14 14.97 11.56
C LEU A 520 -10.22 16.06 11.50
N ALA A 521 -10.80 16.31 10.31
CA ALA A 521 -11.84 17.33 10.15
C ALA A 521 -13.06 17.05 11.04
N VAL A 522 -13.48 15.79 11.10
CA VAL A 522 -14.59 15.31 11.94
C VAL A 522 -14.24 15.48 13.41
N HIS A 523 -13.03 15.08 13.83
CA HIS A 523 -12.58 15.21 15.21
C HIS A 523 -12.60 16.67 15.68
N LEU A 524 -12.10 17.60 14.86
CA LEU A 524 -12.10 19.02 15.19
C LEU A 524 -13.52 19.58 15.29
N ALA A 525 -14.41 19.23 14.35
CA ALA A 525 -15.80 19.66 14.38
C ALA A 525 -16.57 19.15 15.61
N GLN A 526 -16.31 17.91 16.04
CA GLN A 526 -16.90 17.32 17.25
C GLN A 526 -16.31 17.91 18.55
N SER A 527 -15.10 18.47 18.48
CA SER A 527 -14.38 19.03 19.63
C SER A 527 -14.53 20.55 19.78
N LEU A 528 -15.45 21.18 19.03
CA LEU A 528 -15.69 22.61 19.10
C LEU A 528 -16.20 23.03 20.49
N ASN A 529 -15.45 23.89 21.17
CA ASN A 529 -15.85 24.52 22.41
C ASN A 529 -16.49 25.90 22.15
N PRO A 530 -17.45 26.37 22.95
CA PRO A 530 -18.00 27.72 22.83
C PRO A 530 -16.90 28.80 22.83
N GLY A 531 -16.97 29.76 21.91
CA GLY A 531 -15.98 30.81 21.78
C GLY A 531 -16.34 31.86 20.73
N THR A 532 -15.77 33.05 20.89
CA THR A 532 -16.00 34.20 20.00
C THR A 532 -14.99 34.30 18.86
N VAL A 533 -13.84 33.64 18.98
CA VAL A 533 -12.81 33.58 17.93
C VAL A 533 -12.95 32.26 17.18
N ARG A 534 -13.18 32.34 15.89
CA ARG A 534 -13.50 31.20 15.03
C ARG A 534 -12.60 31.18 13.81
N VAL A 535 -12.19 29.99 13.42
CA VAL A 535 -11.44 29.75 12.19
C VAL A 535 -12.09 28.63 11.41
N ALA A 536 -12.10 28.79 10.09
CA ALA A 536 -12.42 27.75 9.15
C ALA A 536 -11.31 27.67 8.09
N ILE A 537 -10.82 26.47 7.82
CA ILE A 537 -9.92 26.17 6.72
C ILE A 537 -10.58 25.13 5.83
N VAL A 538 -10.69 25.40 4.54
CA VAL A 538 -11.00 24.36 3.55
C VAL A 538 -9.68 23.77 3.08
N ALA A 539 -9.54 22.46 2.90
CA ALA A 539 -8.36 21.85 2.28
C ALA A 539 -8.65 20.44 1.75
N GLY A 540 -8.06 20.06 0.61
CA GLY A 540 -8.23 18.72 0.02
C GLY A 540 -7.07 17.77 0.28
N THR A 541 -5.92 18.28 0.72
CA THR A 541 -4.72 17.47 0.98
C THR A 541 -4.04 17.84 2.29
N PRO A 542 -3.24 16.94 2.88
CA PRO A 542 -2.42 17.26 4.06
C PRO A 542 -1.53 18.49 3.84
N MET A 543 -0.89 18.60 2.67
CA MET A 543 -0.01 19.72 2.34
C MET A 543 -0.76 21.05 2.22
N GLU A 544 -1.93 21.06 1.57
CA GLU A 544 -2.77 22.26 1.52
C GLU A 544 -3.19 22.71 2.92
N LEU A 545 -3.56 21.76 3.79
CA LEU A 545 -3.90 22.06 5.18
C LEU A 545 -2.69 22.65 5.92
N THR A 546 -1.50 22.04 5.81
CA THR A 546 -0.25 22.54 6.41
C THR A 546 0.03 23.99 5.97
N THR A 547 0.08 24.26 4.65
CA THR A 547 0.37 25.61 4.15
C THR A 547 -0.66 26.63 4.63
N ARG A 548 -1.95 26.28 4.66
CA ARG A 548 -3.02 27.17 5.13
C ARG A 548 -2.90 27.43 6.65
N LEU A 549 -2.53 26.42 7.44
CA LEU A 549 -2.27 26.55 8.87
C LEU A 549 -1.04 27.43 9.16
N GLU A 550 0.03 27.35 8.36
CA GLU A 550 1.22 28.22 8.50
C GLU A 550 0.88 29.69 8.23
N VAL A 551 0.09 29.96 7.19
CA VAL A 551 -0.41 31.31 6.89
C VAL A 551 -1.28 31.82 8.04
N LEU A 552 -2.21 30.99 8.53
CA LEU A 552 -3.05 31.35 9.67
C LEU A 552 -2.22 31.61 10.94
N ALA A 553 -1.25 30.77 11.25
CA ALA A 553 -0.36 30.94 12.40
C ALA A 553 0.40 32.27 12.32
N THR A 554 0.79 32.71 11.11
CA THR A 554 1.39 34.03 10.88
C THR A 554 0.39 35.15 11.18
N TRP A 555 -0.84 35.06 10.67
CA TRP A 555 -1.89 36.06 10.94
C TRP A 555 -2.18 36.21 12.44
N LEU A 556 -2.27 35.08 13.16
CA LEU A 556 -2.53 35.08 14.60
C LEU A 556 -1.36 35.71 15.37
N LYS A 557 -0.11 35.51 14.94
CA LYS A 557 1.08 36.15 15.54
C LYS A 557 1.12 37.66 15.29
N GLU A 558 0.64 38.10 14.12
CA GLU A 558 0.52 39.53 13.76
C GLU A 558 -0.67 40.23 14.45
N GLY A 559 -1.50 39.49 15.20
CA GLY A 559 -2.66 40.04 15.91
C GLY A 559 -3.89 40.28 15.01
N ILE A 560 -3.93 39.69 13.81
CA ILE A 560 -5.11 39.73 12.95
C ILE A 560 -6.21 38.90 13.62
N THR A 561 -7.43 39.46 13.68
CA THR A 561 -8.59 38.81 14.33
C THR A 561 -9.77 38.61 13.40
N GLU A 562 -9.76 39.23 12.23
CA GLU A 562 -10.80 39.11 11.21
C GLU A 562 -10.17 39.17 9.82
N ARG A 563 -10.38 38.12 9.02
CA ARG A 563 -9.93 38.06 7.64
C ARG A 563 -10.65 36.93 6.91
N LEU A 564 -11.18 37.21 5.73
CA LEU A 564 -11.83 36.24 4.86
C LEU A 564 -11.08 36.19 3.54
N GLU A 565 -10.48 35.05 3.22
CA GLU A 565 -9.74 34.84 1.96
C GLU A 565 -10.32 33.63 1.22
N PRO A 566 -11.46 33.78 0.50
CA PRO A 566 -12.08 32.68 -0.25
C PRO A 566 -11.12 32.02 -1.25
N ASP A 567 -10.25 32.81 -1.90
CA ASP A 567 -9.30 32.31 -2.89
C ASP A 567 -8.25 31.34 -2.28
N THR A 568 -7.91 31.51 -1.00
CA THR A 568 -6.99 30.60 -0.27
C THR A 568 -7.72 29.60 0.63
N GLY A 569 -9.03 29.77 0.83
CA GLY A 569 -9.86 28.92 1.69
C GLY A 569 -9.57 29.09 3.18
N ILE A 570 -9.08 30.25 3.61
CA ILE A 570 -8.78 30.57 5.02
C ILE A 570 -9.74 31.65 5.50
N PHE A 571 -10.44 31.37 6.59
CA PHE A 571 -11.40 32.29 7.20
C PHE A 571 -11.11 32.40 8.70
N LEU A 572 -11.04 33.64 9.18
CA LEU A 572 -10.83 33.99 10.59
C LEU A 572 -11.81 35.09 10.96
N GLY A 573 -12.48 34.95 12.09
CA GLY A 573 -13.42 35.96 12.57
C GLY A 573 -13.54 35.96 14.08
N LYS A 574 -13.67 37.17 14.64
CA LYS A 574 -14.03 37.41 16.04
C LYS A 574 -15.39 38.08 16.12
N ARG A 575 -16.42 37.33 16.55
CA ARG A 575 -17.80 37.81 16.56
C ARG A 575 -18.52 37.37 17.84
N THR A 576 -19.32 38.29 18.38
CA THR A 576 -20.21 38.04 19.53
C THR A 576 -21.68 38.02 19.11
N THR A 577 -21.99 38.46 17.90
CA THR A 577 -23.34 38.49 17.32
C THR A 577 -23.38 37.65 16.06
N PRO A 578 -24.53 37.01 15.74
CA PRO A 578 -24.70 36.29 14.49
C PRO A 578 -24.62 37.24 13.29
N SER A 579 -24.03 36.78 12.19
CA SER A 579 -24.01 37.50 10.93
C SER A 579 -25.36 37.48 10.22
N ARG A 580 -25.65 38.56 9.51
CA ARG A 580 -26.78 38.65 8.59
C ARG A 580 -26.38 38.13 7.22
N LEU A 581 -27.08 37.11 6.72
CA LEU A 581 -26.74 36.45 5.45
C LEU A 581 -27.67 36.91 4.34
N GLY A 582 -27.13 37.09 3.13
CA GLY A 582 -27.89 37.41 1.94
C GLY A 582 -27.75 36.33 0.87
N PHE A 583 -28.84 35.92 0.23
CA PHE A 583 -28.80 34.97 -0.89
C PHE A 583 -28.87 35.67 -2.24
N LEU A 584 -27.99 35.24 -3.15
CA LEU A 584 -27.99 35.65 -4.56
C LEU A 584 -28.37 34.45 -5.42
N PHE A 585 -29.50 34.53 -6.13
CA PHE A 585 -29.95 33.46 -7.01
C PHE A 585 -29.56 33.75 -8.47
N PRO A 586 -28.74 32.90 -9.12
CA PRO A 586 -28.19 33.16 -10.45
C PRO A 586 -29.23 33.10 -11.57
N GLY A 587 -28.89 33.78 -12.67
CA GLY A 587 -29.68 33.82 -13.90
C GLY A 587 -29.27 32.76 -14.93
N GLN A 588 -29.79 32.89 -16.16
CA GLN A 588 -29.52 31.94 -17.27
C GLN A 588 -28.06 31.91 -17.75
N ALA A 589 -27.23 32.89 -17.39
CA ALA A 589 -25.81 32.91 -17.76
C ALA A 589 -24.96 31.90 -16.95
N SER A 590 -25.52 31.25 -15.94
CA SER A 590 -24.82 30.23 -15.15
C SER A 590 -24.66 28.90 -15.89
N PRO A 591 -23.69 28.05 -15.49
CA PRO A 591 -23.57 26.68 -15.98
C PRO A 591 -24.86 25.89 -15.81
N THR A 592 -25.13 25.01 -16.75
CA THR A 592 -26.29 24.12 -16.72
C THR A 592 -25.82 22.70 -16.38
N TYR A 593 -26.28 22.18 -15.23
CA TYR A 593 -26.03 20.80 -14.80
C TYR A 593 -27.31 19.97 -14.91
N PHE A 594 -27.22 18.82 -15.57
CA PHE A 594 -28.35 17.92 -15.80
C PHE A 594 -28.48 16.80 -14.76
N ASN A 595 -27.55 16.75 -13.81
CA ASN A 595 -27.58 15.88 -12.63
C ASN A 595 -27.08 16.70 -11.43
N GLY A 596 -27.10 16.10 -10.23
CA GLY A 596 -26.63 16.74 -9.01
C GLY A 596 -25.11 16.79 -8.85
N GLY A 597 -24.33 16.46 -9.87
CA GLY A 597 -22.87 16.47 -9.83
C GLY A 597 -22.28 15.67 -8.67
N CYS A 598 -21.27 16.21 -7.98
CA CYS A 598 -20.75 15.55 -6.77
C CYS A 598 -21.71 15.66 -5.56
N TRP A 599 -22.71 16.55 -5.61
CA TRP A 599 -23.63 16.79 -4.50
C TRP A 599 -24.64 15.65 -4.33
N GLU A 600 -25.14 15.04 -5.41
CA GLU A 600 -26.04 13.88 -5.33
C GLU A 600 -25.37 12.63 -4.74
N HIS A 601 -24.05 12.52 -4.83
CA HIS A 601 -23.31 11.45 -4.16
C HIS A 601 -23.28 11.67 -2.65
N ARG A 602 -23.20 12.93 -2.21
CA ARG A 602 -23.02 13.29 -0.81
C ARG A 602 -24.33 13.49 -0.05
N PHE A 603 -25.36 14.03 -0.71
CA PHE A 603 -26.61 14.45 -0.09
C PHE A 603 -27.79 13.72 -0.72
N ASP A 604 -28.45 12.85 0.06
CA ASP A 604 -29.60 12.06 -0.41
C ASP A 604 -30.73 12.94 -0.95
N GLN A 605 -30.99 14.10 -0.33
CA GLN A 605 -32.02 15.05 -0.78
C GLN A 605 -31.74 15.61 -2.18
N VAL A 606 -30.46 15.78 -2.55
CA VAL A 606 -30.06 16.23 -3.88
C VAL A 606 -30.29 15.09 -4.88
N ARG A 607 -29.91 13.87 -4.52
CA ARG A 607 -30.15 12.68 -5.35
C ARG A 607 -31.64 12.48 -5.63
N ASP A 608 -32.47 12.55 -4.60
CA ASP A 608 -33.92 12.39 -4.70
C ASP A 608 -34.55 13.48 -5.57
N LEU A 609 -34.07 14.73 -5.44
CA LEU A 609 -34.54 15.85 -6.24
C LEU A 609 -34.31 15.61 -7.75
N TYR A 610 -33.10 15.18 -8.13
CA TYR A 610 -32.76 14.92 -9.54
C TYR A 610 -33.41 13.62 -10.06
N ALA A 611 -33.59 12.60 -9.21
CA ALA A 611 -34.31 11.39 -9.59
C ALA A 611 -35.80 11.65 -9.89
N GLN A 612 -36.44 12.57 -9.17
CA GLN A 612 -37.82 12.97 -9.39
C GLN A 612 -37.99 13.92 -10.59
N ASN A 613 -36.91 14.60 -11.01
CA ASN A 613 -36.93 15.61 -12.07
C ASN A 613 -35.83 15.35 -13.12
N PRO A 614 -35.89 14.23 -13.86
CA PRO A 614 -34.86 13.88 -14.82
C PRO A 614 -34.86 14.84 -16.01
N PHE A 615 -33.67 15.23 -16.46
CA PHE A 615 -33.48 16.04 -17.66
C PHE A 615 -33.19 15.15 -18.88
N PRO A 616 -33.76 15.45 -20.06
CA PRO A 616 -33.35 14.79 -21.30
C PRO A 616 -31.88 15.10 -21.58
N GLN A 617 -31.09 14.11 -22.02
CA GLN A 617 -29.73 14.35 -22.49
C GLN A 617 -29.80 15.17 -23.79
N PRO A 618 -29.34 16.43 -23.81
CA PRO A 618 -29.51 17.27 -24.98
C PRO A 618 -28.42 17.00 -26.03
N GLU A 619 -28.80 16.97 -27.32
CA GLU A 619 -27.84 17.02 -28.44
C GLU A 619 -27.15 18.40 -28.54
N ASP A 620 -27.83 19.47 -28.10
CA ASP A 620 -27.29 20.83 -27.97
C ASP A 620 -27.73 21.44 -26.62
N GLY A 621 -26.85 21.40 -25.62
CA GLY A 621 -27.11 21.77 -24.21
C GLY A 621 -27.44 23.25 -23.95
N LYS A 622 -27.86 24.00 -24.97
CA LYS A 622 -28.15 25.44 -24.95
C LYS A 622 -29.64 25.79 -25.08
N ALA A 623 -30.51 24.80 -25.29
CA ALA A 623 -31.94 25.04 -25.41
C ALA A 623 -32.50 25.65 -24.11
N THR A 624 -33.09 26.84 -24.21
CA THR A 624 -33.57 27.61 -23.05
C THR A 624 -34.66 26.88 -22.25
N ALA A 625 -35.50 26.10 -22.91
CA ALA A 625 -36.50 25.23 -22.29
C ALA A 625 -35.90 24.19 -21.32
N ILE A 626 -34.65 23.76 -21.52
CA ILE A 626 -33.97 22.76 -20.66
C ILE A 626 -33.05 23.46 -19.66
N ALA A 627 -32.34 24.51 -20.09
CA ALA A 627 -31.37 25.20 -19.26
C ALA A 627 -31.99 25.90 -18.03
N GLN A 628 -33.12 26.59 -18.19
CA GLN A 628 -33.72 27.32 -17.07
C GLN A 628 -34.18 26.37 -15.94
N PRO A 629 -34.94 25.29 -16.20
CA PRO A 629 -35.31 24.33 -15.16
C PRO A 629 -34.11 23.67 -14.48
N ALA A 630 -33.05 23.36 -15.22
CA ALA A 630 -31.83 22.78 -14.68
C ALA A 630 -31.10 23.72 -13.71
N ILE A 631 -30.92 25.01 -14.07
CA ILE A 631 -30.31 26.02 -13.19
C ILE A 631 -31.12 26.21 -11.90
N VAL A 632 -32.44 26.26 -12.02
CA VAL A 632 -33.34 26.39 -10.87
C VAL A 632 -33.32 25.14 -9.98
N THR A 633 -33.22 23.95 -10.56
CA THR A 633 -33.09 22.69 -9.82
C THR A 633 -31.79 22.65 -9.03
N ALA A 634 -30.67 23.07 -9.61
CA ALA A 634 -29.39 23.20 -8.90
C ALA A 634 -29.46 24.24 -7.76
N SER A 635 -30.16 25.35 -7.97
CA SER A 635 -30.41 26.36 -6.92
C SER A 635 -31.29 25.81 -5.80
N LYS A 636 -32.25 24.94 -6.12
CA LYS A 636 -33.08 24.24 -5.13
C LYS A 636 -32.29 23.21 -4.34
N ALA A 637 -31.43 22.43 -5.00
CA ALA A 637 -30.49 21.52 -4.34
C ALA A 637 -29.63 22.27 -3.32
N ALA A 638 -29.11 23.45 -3.70
CA ALA A 638 -28.36 24.32 -2.81
C ALA A 638 -29.15 24.75 -1.56
N LEU A 639 -30.42 25.16 -1.74
CA LEU A 639 -31.29 25.54 -0.63
C LEU A 639 -31.54 24.39 0.36
N LEU A 640 -31.75 23.18 -0.15
CA LEU A 640 -31.96 21.98 0.69
C LEU A 640 -30.73 21.70 1.56
N VAL A 641 -29.54 21.72 0.94
CA VAL A 641 -28.27 21.49 1.66
C VAL A 641 -27.97 22.60 2.67
N LEU A 642 -28.12 23.87 2.30
CA LEU A 642 -27.92 25.00 3.23
C LEU A 642 -28.87 24.89 4.44
N GLN A 643 -30.14 24.55 4.20
CA GLN A 643 -31.11 24.35 5.27
C GLN A 643 -30.71 23.19 6.19
N GLN A 644 -30.24 22.06 5.64
CA GLN A 644 -29.74 20.94 6.42
C GLN A 644 -28.53 21.31 7.29
N LEU A 645 -27.68 22.22 6.81
CA LEU A 645 -26.52 22.75 7.54
C LEU A 645 -26.87 23.87 8.54
N GLY A 646 -28.14 24.25 8.64
CA GLY A 646 -28.61 25.30 9.55
C GLY A 646 -28.44 26.73 9.04
N LEU A 647 -28.05 26.93 7.78
CA LEU A 647 -27.82 28.26 7.20
C LEU A 647 -29.10 28.86 6.62
N THR A 648 -29.48 30.02 7.14
CA THR A 648 -30.64 30.81 6.69
C THR A 648 -30.23 32.23 6.34
N ALA A 649 -30.80 32.80 5.29
CA ALA A 649 -30.62 34.21 4.92
C ALA A 649 -31.74 35.10 5.43
N ASP A 650 -31.42 36.38 5.60
CA ASP A 650 -32.34 37.44 6.00
C ASP A 650 -32.98 38.14 4.79
N ILE A 651 -32.28 38.12 3.65
CA ILE A 651 -32.68 38.79 2.42
C ILE A 651 -32.19 38.03 1.19
N ALA A 652 -32.92 38.12 0.08
CA ALA A 652 -32.51 37.54 -1.19
C ALA A 652 -32.65 38.49 -2.36
N ILE A 653 -31.82 38.26 -3.37
CA ILE A 653 -31.86 38.92 -4.68
C ILE A 653 -31.75 37.83 -5.74
N GLY A 654 -32.60 37.88 -6.76
CA GLY A 654 -32.51 36.99 -7.90
C GLY A 654 -32.21 37.75 -9.19
N HIS A 655 -31.30 37.24 -10.01
CA HIS A 655 -30.96 37.82 -11.30
C HIS A 655 -31.78 37.18 -12.41
N SER A 656 -32.75 37.92 -12.97
CA SER A 656 -33.66 37.43 -14.01
C SER A 656 -34.35 36.11 -13.62
N LEU A 657 -33.91 34.97 -14.18
CA LEU A 657 -34.35 33.62 -13.79
C LEU A 657 -34.29 33.39 -12.28
N GLY A 658 -33.21 33.81 -11.64
CA GLY A 658 -33.04 33.63 -10.20
C GLY A 658 -34.09 34.34 -9.34
N GLU A 659 -34.79 35.35 -9.87
CA GLU A 659 -35.85 36.03 -9.13
C GLU A 659 -37.07 35.13 -8.91
N ILE A 660 -37.33 34.17 -9.80
CA ILE A 660 -38.35 33.13 -9.58
C ILE A 660 -37.94 32.25 -8.38
N THR A 661 -36.67 31.86 -8.30
CA THR A 661 -36.12 31.11 -7.15
C THR A 661 -36.16 31.93 -5.86
N ALA A 662 -35.86 33.24 -5.93
CA ALA A 662 -35.94 34.13 -4.78
C ALA A 662 -37.37 34.25 -4.23
N LEU A 663 -38.37 34.31 -5.11
CA LEU A 663 -39.79 34.33 -4.75
C LEU A 663 -40.25 33.00 -4.15
N HIS A 664 -39.82 31.86 -4.70
CA HIS A 664 -40.01 30.55 -4.08
C HIS A 664 -39.41 30.51 -2.68
N TRP A 665 -38.14 30.95 -2.54
CA TRP A 665 -37.48 31.05 -1.25
C TRP A 665 -38.25 31.98 -0.30
N ALA A 666 -38.88 33.04 -0.78
CA ALA A 666 -39.71 33.91 0.05
C ALA A 666 -41.11 33.35 0.37
N GLY A 667 -41.44 32.14 -0.08
CA GLY A 667 -42.69 31.45 0.22
C GLY A 667 -43.84 31.75 -0.74
N ALA A 668 -43.58 32.40 -1.88
CA ALA A 668 -44.62 32.74 -2.85
C ALA A 668 -45.32 31.50 -3.43
N PHE A 669 -44.59 30.41 -3.64
CA PHE A 669 -45.12 29.15 -4.19
C PHE A 669 -44.20 27.97 -3.81
N ASP A 670 -44.71 26.75 -3.91
CA ASP A 670 -43.97 25.53 -3.53
C ASP A 670 -42.91 25.10 -4.56
N GLN A 671 -42.24 23.98 -4.28
CA GLN A 671 -41.16 23.47 -5.12
C GLN A 671 -41.67 23.00 -6.50
N GLU A 672 -42.83 22.36 -6.56
CA GLU A 672 -43.34 21.85 -7.83
C GLU A 672 -43.77 23.00 -8.73
N ALA A 673 -44.41 24.01 -8.16
CA ALA A 673 -44.77 25.25 -8.85
C ALA A 673 -43.53 25.98 -9.36
N LEU A 674 -42.44 26.06 -8.58
CA LEU A 674 -41.17 26.65 -9.03
C LEU A 674 -40.67 25.99 -10.32
N LEU A 675 -40.64 24.65 -10.36
CA LEU A 675 -40.16 23.91 -11.52
C LEU A 675 -41.10 24.06 -12.72
N ARG A 676 -42.43 23.98 -12.52
CA ARG A 676 -43.43 24.18 -13.57
C ARG A 676 -43.38 25.59 -14.17
N ILE A 677 -43.34 26.62 -13.34
CA ILE A 677 -43.26 28.03 -13.77
C ILE A 677 -42.01 28.25 -14.62
N THR A 678 -40.87 27.75 -14.16
CA THR A 678 -39.61 27.88 -14.91
C THR A 678 -39.63 27.08 -16.22
N GLN A 679 -40.20 25.87 -16.23
CA GLN A 679 -40.36 25.08 -17.44
C GLN A 679 -41.23 25.81 -18.47
N VAL A 680 -42.38 26.35 -18.03
CA VAL A 680 -43.27 27.12 -18.90
C VAL A 680 -42.59 28.39 -19.42
N ARG A 681 -41.85 29.11 -18.57
CA ARG A 681 -41.09 30.29 -19.01
C ARG A 681 -40.04 29.92 -20.06
N GLY A 682 -39.22 28.90 -19.80
CA GLY A 682 -38.19 28.44 -20.72
C GLY A 682 -38.77 28.01 -22.07
N GLN A 683 -39.89 27.28 -22.05
CA GLN A 683 -40.63 26.85 -23.23
C GLN A 683 -41.24 28.04 -23.98
N ALA A 684 -41.91 28.96 -23.29
CA ALA A 684 -42.51 30.14 -23.90
C ALA A 684 -41.47 31.03 -24.59
N ILE A 685 -40.30 31.21 -23.99
CA ILE A 685 -39.22 31.98 -24.64
C ILE A 685 -38.66 31.22 -25.85
N THR A 686 -38.58 29.89 -25.81
CA THR A 686 -38.13 29.08 -26.96
C THR A 686 -39.14 29.12 -28.12
N ASP A 687 -40.44 29.07 -27.83
CA ASP A 687 -41.49 29.00 -28.86
C ASP A 687 -41.84 30.36 -29.46
N PHE A 688 -41.76 31.43 -28.66
CA PHE A 688 -42.25 32.77 -29.03
C PHE A 688 -41.15 33.85 -29.04
N GLY A 689 -39.94 33.53 -28.60
CA GLY A 689 -38.80 34.44 -28.69
C GLY A 689 -38.29 34.55 -30.13
N SER A 690 -37.93 35.77 -30.55
CA SER A 690 -37.30 35.92 -31.87
C SER A 690 -35.90 35.31 -31.89
N ALA A 691 -35.68 34.31 -32.75
CA ALA A 691 -34.37 33.70 -33.00
C ALA A 691 -33.34 34.68 -33.60
N THR A 692 -33.76 35.90 -33.98
CA THR A 692 -32.88 36.97 -34.49
C THR A 692 -32.33 37.89 -33.39
N GLY A 693 -32.61 37.60 -32.12
CA GLY A 693 -32.15 38.40 -30.98
C GLY A 693 -30.79 37.96 -30.43
N ALA A 694 -29.96 38.93 -30.04
CA ALA A 694 -28.68 38.70 -29.37
C ALA A 694 -28.52 39.65 -28.17
N MET A 695 -27.56 39.33 -27.30
CA MET A 695 -27.18 40.18 -26.17
C MET A 695 -25.67 40.41 -26.14
N ALA A 696 -25.25 41.56 -25.63
CA ALA A 696 -23.84 41.88 -25.44
C ALA A 696 -23.58 42.55 -24.10
N SER A 697 -22.44 42.22 -23.50
CA SER A 697 -21.90 42.91 -22.33
C SER A 697 -20.90 43.97 -22.79
N ILE A 698 -21.12 45.23 -22.39
CA ILE A 698 -20.20 46.33 -22.64
C ILE A 698 -19.68 46.85 -21.30
N ARG A 699 -18.35 46.95 -21.18
CA ARG A 699 -17.67 47.45 -19.97
C ARG A 699 -17.71 48.98 -19.94
N SER A 700 -18.90 49.53 -19.65
CA SER A 700 -19.11 50.96 -19.45
C SER A 700 -20.36 51.23 -18.60
N SER A 701 -20.51 52.47 -18.16
CA SER A 701 -21.65 52.92 -17.35
C SER A 701 -22.92 53.06 -18.19
N GLN A 702 -24.08 52.98 -17.53
CA GLN A 702 -25.38 53.17 -18.16
C GLN A 702 -25.47 54.47 -18.97
N GLN A 703 -24.88 55.56 -18.48
CA GLN A 703 -24.93 56.87 -19.12
C GLN A 703 -24.23 56.86 -20.49
N VAL A 704 -23.05 56.25 -20.57
CA VAL A 704 -22.28 56.12 -21.83
C VAL A 704 -23.01 55.20 -22.80
N ILE A 705 -23.55 54.06 -22.31
CA ILE A 705 -24.25 53.10 -23.16
C ILE A 705 -25.55 53.69 -23.72
N ARG A 706 -26.31 54.46 -22.93
CA ARG A 706 -27.49 55.18 -23.44
C ARG A 706 -27.16 56.11 -24.62
N GLN A 707 -26.00 56.76 -24.59
CA GLN A 707 -25.53 57.57 -25.71
C GLN A 707 -25.10 56.72 -26.90
N LEU A 708 -24.43 55.59 -26.63
CA LEU A 708 -23.90 54.69 -27.67
C LEU A 708 -25.01 54.03 -28.50
N ILE A 709 -26.07 53.56 -27.83
CA ILE A 709 -27.22 52.86 -28.44
C ILE A 709 -28.26 53.80 -29.04
N ASN A 710 -28.11 55.13 -28.86
CA ASN A 710 -29.07 56.09 -29.39
C ASN A 710 -29.18 55.95 -30.93
N GLY A 711 -30.41 55.72 -31.42
CA GLY A 711 -30.69 55.47 -32.84
C GLY A 711 -30.53 54.01 -33.29
N TYR A 712 -30.23 53.06 -32.40
CA TYR A 712 -30.21 51.62 -32.68
C TYR A 712 -31.46 50.93 -32.12
N PRO A 713 -31.96 49.84 -32.76
CA PRO A 713 -33.06 49.03 -32.24
C PRO A 713 -32.58 48.09 -31.11
N VAL A 714 -31.99 48.67 -30.07
CA VAL A 714 -31.34 47.96 -28.96
C VAL A 714 -31.71 48.62 -27.64
N VAL A 715 -32.01 47.81 -26.64
CA VAL A 715 -32.35 48.25 -25.29
C VAL A 715 -31.27 47.85 -24.30
N ILE A 716 -31.26 48.50 -23.13
CA ILE A 716 -30.48 48.02 -21.99
C ILE A 716 -31.28 46.91 -21.34
N ALA A 717 -30.70 45.71 -21.27
CA ALA A 717 -31.30 44.52 -20.67
C ALA A 717 -30.83 44.26 -19.23
N GLY A 718 -29.68 44.82 -18.83
CA GLY A 718 -29.15 44.59 -17.49
C GLY A 718 -28.16 45.67 -17.05
N LEU A 719 -28.26 46.02 -15.77
CA LEU A 719 -27.37 46.92 -15.03
C LEU A 719 -26.69 46.10 -13.94
N ASN A 720 -25.57 45.47 -14.29
CA ASN A 720 -24.92 44.49 -13.42
C ASN A 720 -23.93 45.14 -12.46
N THR A 721 -23.06 46.03 -12.93
CA THR A 721 -22.07 46.73 -12.11
C THR A 721 -21.95 48.19 -12.55
N PRO A 722 -21.28 49.09 -11.80
CA PRO A 722 -21.11 50.49 -12.20
C PRO A 722 -20.44 50.67 -13.57
N GLN A 723 -19.66 49.66 -14.00
CA GLN A 723 -18.90 49.66 -15.25
C GLN A 723 -19.26 48.49 -16.17
N GLN A 724 -20.38 47.81 -15.96
CA GLN A 724 -20.85 46.74 -16.84
C GLN A 724 -22.35 46.88 -17.10
N THR A 725 -22.69 47.10 -18.36
CA THR A 725 -24.07 47.20 -18.84
C THR A 725 -24.32 46.16 -19.92
N ILE A 726 -25.47 45.47 -19.85
CA ILE A 726 -25.90 44.48 -20.82
C ILE A 726 -26.91 45.11 -21.77
N ILE A 727 -26.71 44.93 -23.06
CA ILE A 727 -27.62 45.37 -24.12
C ILE A 727 -28.25 44.17 -24.83
N SER A 728 -29.45 44.36 -25.37
CA SER A 728 -30.25 43.33 -26.03
C SER A 728 -31.00 43.91 -27.22
N GLY A 729 -31.00 43.20 -28.34
CA GLY A 729 -31.65 43.62 -29.58
C GLY A 729 -31.34 42.66 -30.73
N GLU A 730 -31.56 43.09 -31.97
CA GLU A 730 -31.30 42.26 -33.14
C GLU A 730 -29.80 41.97 -33.33
N VAL A 731 -29.47 40.77 -33.83
CA VAL A 731 -28.08 40.29 -34.02
C VAL A 731 -27.21 41.31 -34.75
N ASP A 732 -27.66 41.83 -35.89
CA ASP A 732 -26.89 42.77 -36.70
C ASP A 732 -26.62 44.08 -35.96
N ALA A 733 -27.63 44.62 -35.26
CA ALA A 733 -27.49 45.83 -34.46
C ALA A 733 -26.54 45.66 -33.27
N ILE A 734 -26.53 44.48 -32.63
CA ILE A 734 -25.60 44.13 -31.56
C ILE A 734 -24.16 44.05 -32.09
N VAL A 735 -23.96 43.38 -33.23
CA VAL A 735 -22.63 43.28 -33.88
C VAL A 735 -22.07 44.66 -34.22
N ASP A 736 -22.89 45.53 -34.82
CA ASP A 736 -22.50 46.90 -35.14
C ASP A 736 -22.15 47.72 -33.90
N LEU A 737 -22.93 47.60 -32.81
CA LEU A 737 -22.64 48.28 -31.56
C LEU A 737 -21.38 47.76 -30.87
N ILE A 738 -21.09 46.46 -30.94
CA ILE A 738 -19.82 45.90 -30.45
C ILE A 738 -18.65 46.53 -31.22
N ASN A 739 -18.71 46.55 -32.55
CA ASN A 739 -17.66 47.15 -33.38
C ASN A 739 -17.47 48.63 -33.07
N LYS A 740 -18.57 49.38 -32.92
CA LYS A 740 -18.56 50.81 -32.55
C LYS A 740 -17.97 51.02 -31.15
N ALA A 741 -18.35 50.19 -30.18
CA ALA A 741 -17.81 50.25 -28.82
C ALA A 741 -16.31 49.99 -28.80
N GLN A 742 -15.85 48.96 -29.50
CA GLN A 742 -14.43 48.59 -29.61
C GLN A 742 -13.62 49.69 -30.33
N ALA A 743 -14.18 50.33 -31.36
CA ALA A 743 -13.57 51.49 -32.01
C ALA A 743 -13.42 52.71 -31.08
N GLN A 744 -14.29 52.83 -30.06
CA GLN A 744 -14.18 53.84 -29.00
C GLN A 744 -13.30 53.38 -27.82
N GLY A 745 -12.62 52.24 -27.94
CA GLY A 745 -11.73 51.69 -26.91
C GLY A 745 -12.45 50.96 -25.77
N LEU A 746 -13.76 50.71 -25.89
CA LEU A 746 -14.53 49.97 -24.90
C LEU A 746 -14.42 48.46 -25.12
N LYS A 747 -14.33 47.68 -24.03
CA LYS A 747 -14.44 46.22 -24.10
C LYS A 747 -15.91 45.82 -24.26
N ALA A 748 -16.24 45.13 -25.34
CA ALA A 748 -17.58 44.63 -25.64
C ALA A 748 -17.52 43.18 -26.11
N VAL A 749 -18.41 42.32 -25.59
CA VAL A 749 -18.44 40.87 -25.85
C VAL A 749 -19.88 40.40 -26.00
N THR A 750 -20.16 39.60 -27.02
CA THR A 750 -21.46 38.92 -27.19
C THR A 750 -21.66 37.86 -26.11
N LEU A 751 -22.86 37.80 -25.53
CA LEU A 751 -23.21 36.77 -24.55
C LEU A 751 -23.65 35.49 -25.25
N SER A 752 -23.25 34.34 -24.72
CA SER A 752 -23.63 33.02 -25.26
C SER A 752 -25.06 32.63 -24.84
N VAL A 753 -26.03 33.35 -25.37
CA VAL A 753 -27.47 33.16 -25.13
C VAL A 753 -28.22 32.94 -26.44
N SER A 754 -29.37 32.28 -26.37
CA SER A 754 -30.19 31.90 -27.53
C SER A 754 -31.07 33.03 -28.09
N HIS A 755 -31.40 34.03 -27.27
CA HIS A 755 -32.34 35.11 -27.60
C HIS A 755 -31.91 36.45 -27.00
N GLY A 756 -32.49 37.54 -27.49
CA GLY A 756 -32.39 38.88 -26.91
C GLY A 756 -33.31 39.05 -25.69
N PHE A 757 -32.95 38.45 -24.54
CA PHE A 757 -33.73 38.57 -23.30
C PHE A 757 -33.89 40.03 -22.82
N HIS A 758 -34.94 40.30 -22.05
CA HIS A 758 -35.24 41.64 -21.49
C HIS A 758 -35.35 42.72 -22.57
N SER A 759 -36.06 42.40 -23.65
CA SER A 759 -36.36 43.29 -24.76
C SER A 759 -37.73 42.94 -25.37
N ASP A 760 -38.22 43.79 -26.28
CA ASP A 760 -39.48 43.52 -26.99
C ASP A 760 -39.43 42.24 -27.84
N LEU A 761 -38.23 41.73 -28.17
CA LEU A 761 -38.03 40.49 -28.94
C LEU A 761 -38.51 39.22 -28.22
N VAL A 762 -38.72 39.30 -26.89
CA VAL A 762 -39.25 38.20 -26.07
C VAL A 762 -40.61 38.53 -25.45
N SER A 763 -41.22 39.68 -25.80
CA SER A 763 -42.50 40.13 -25.24
C SER A 763 -43.64 39.13 -25.48
N ALA A 764 -43.64 38.44 -26.63
CA ALA A 764 -44.63 37.42 -26.96
C ALA A 764 -44.61 36.20 -26.00
N ALA A 765 -43.49 35.98 -25.31
CA ALA A 765 -43.36 34.91 -24.30
C ALA A 765 -44.00 35.28 -22.95
N ALA A 766 -44.30 36.55 -22.69
CA ALA A 766 -44.87 36.99 -21.41
C ALA A 766 -46.33 36.53 -21.23
N GLU A 767 -47.12 36.51 -22.32
CA GLU A 767 -48.54 36.14 -22.27
C GLU A 767 -48.76 34.64 -21.94
N PRO A 768 -48.06 33.68 -22.59
CA PRO A 768 -48.13 32.28 -22.18
C PRO A 768 -47.76 32.06 -20.71
N LEU A 769 -46.74 32.77 -20.20
CA LEU A 769 -46.33 32.70 -18.81
C LEU A 769 -47.42 33.25 -17.88
N ALA A 770 -47.97 34.44 -18.15
CA ALA A 770 -49.05 35.02 -17.35
C ALA A 770 -50.28 34.12 -17.31
N LYS A 771 -50.66 33.51 -18.45
CA LYS A 771 -51.77 32.55 -18.51
C LYS A 771 -51.52 31.37 -17.56
N HIS A 772 -50.32 30.80 -17.56
CA HIS A 772 -49.98 29.71 -16.66
C HIS A 772 -49.96 30.13 -15.18
N LEU A 773 -49.43 31.32 -14.87
CA LEU A 773 -49.40 31.86 -13.50
C LEU A 773 -50.81 32.02 -12.87
N THR A 774 -51.88 32.09 -13.66
CA THR A 774 -53.26 32.07 -13.13
C THR A 774 -53.67 30.72 -12.54
N THR A 775 -53.01 29.64 -12.95
CA THR A 775 -53.28 28.27 -12.49
C THR A 775 -52.50 27.92 -11.22
N GLU A 776 -51.42 28.66 -10.94
CA GLU A 776 -50.57 28.44 -9.77
C GLU A 776 -51.10 29.20 -8.54
N THR A 777 -50.96 28.57 -7.37
CA THR A 777 -51.31 29.19 -6.09
C THR A 777 -50.15 30.07 -5.62
N ILE A 778 -50.39 31.37 -5.52
CA ILE A 778 -49.40 32.34 -5.05
C ILE A 778 -49.79 32.84 -3.66
N GLN A 779 -48.88 32.69 -2.71
CA GLN A 779 -49.00 33.12 -1.32
C GLN A 779 -48.31 34.47 -1.08
N PRO A 780 -48.70 35.23 -0.04
CA PRO A 780 -47.97 36.42 0.39
C PRO A 780 -46.51 36.11 0.74
N LEU A 781 -45.60 37.04 0.45
CA LEU A 781 -44.17 36.86 0.74
C LEU A 781 -43.93 36.85 2.26
N GLN A 782 -43.15 35.87 2.73
CA GLN A 782 -42.80 35.67 4.13
C GLN A 782 -41.37 36.11 4.46
N ARG A 783 -40.53 36.32 3.44
CA ARG A 783 -39.12 36.74 3.58
C ARG A 783 -38.82 37.94 2.68
N LYS A 784 -37.77 38.69 3.01
CA LYS A 784 -37.38 39.91 2.28
C LYS A 784 -36.72 39.57 0.94
N VAL A 785 -37.26 40.12 -0.15
CA VAL A 785 -36.67 40.03 -1.49
C VAL A 785 -36.55 41.42 -2.07
N ILE A 786 -35.36 41.78 -2.57
CA ILE A 786 -35.21 42.97 -3.43
C ILE A 786 -35.39 42.53 -4.87
N SER A 787 -36.39 43.09 -5.54
CA SER A 787 -36.66 42.77 -6.93
C SER A 787 -35.64 43.43 -7.84
N THR A 788 -35.14 42.68 -8.83
CA THR A 788 -34.29 43.25 -9.88
C THR A 788 -35.09 43.89 -11.00
N VAL A 789 -36.42 43.76 -11.02
CA VAL A 789 -37.31 44.52 -11.90
C VAL A 789 -37.51 45.94 -11.36
N THR A 790 -37.85 46.07 -10.07
CA THR A 790 -38.14 47.38 -9.46
C THR A 790 -36.91 48.07 -8.89
N GLY A 791 -35.86 47.31 -8.54
CA GLY A 791 -34.71 47.80 -7.78
C GLY A 791 -35.05 48.16 -6.34
N SER A 792 -36.13 47.58 -5.79
CA SER A 792 -36.66 47.90 -4.46
C SER A 792 -37.11 46.65 -3.69
N LEU A 793 -37.20 46.76 -2.36
CA LEU A 793 -37.80 45.72 -1.50
C LEU A 793 -39.25 45.47 -1.88
N LEU A 794 -39.61 44.19 -2.01
CA LEU A 794 -40.99 43.74 -2.23
C LEU A 794 -41.77 43.72 -0.92
N THR A 795 -43.05 44.11 -0.98
CA THR A 795 -43.99 43.98 0.16
C THR A 795 -44.69 42.61 0.13
N ALA A 796 -45.28 42.19 1.25
CA ALA A 796 -45.98 40.91 1.34
C ALA A 796 -47.15 40.79 0.34
N GLU A 797 -47.77 41.91 -0.01
CA GLU A 797 -48.92 42.05 -0.92
C GLU A 797 -48.52 42.33 -2.37
N THR A 798 -47.22 42.27 -2.71
CA THR A 798 -46.77 42.48 -4.10
C THR A 798 -47.49 41.51 -5.04
N ASP A 799 -48.04 42.02 -6.15
CA ASP A 799 -48.60 41.17 -7.19
C ASP A 799 -47.47 40.47 -7.97
N VAL A 800 -47.10 39.29 -7.49
CA VAL A 800 -46.05 38.45 -8.07
C VAL A 800 -46.36 38.09 -9.53
N ARG A 801 -47.64 37.96 -9.92
CA ARG A 801 -48.00 37.62 -11.32
C ARG A 801 -47.64 38.75 -12.26
N SER A 802 -48.04 39.97 -11.89
CA SER A 802 -47.69 41.17 -12.64
C SER A 802 -46.18 41.40 -12.68
N LEU A 803 -45.48 41.14 -11.56
CA LEU A 803 -44.02 41.26 -11.49
C LEU A 803 -43.32 40.30 -12.47
N LEU A 804 -43.70 39.01 -12.48
CA LEU A 804 -43.10 38.01 -13.35
C LEU A 804 -43.44 38.23 -14.84
N TYR A 805 -44.63 38.76 -15.14
CA TYR A 805 -44.98 39.20 -16.49
C TYR A 805 -44.05 40.33 -16.96
N GLN A 806 -43.86 41.36 -16.13
CA GLN A 806 -42.96 42.48 -16.43
C GLN A 806 -41.50 42.05 -16.53
N GLN A 807 -41.05 41.10 -15.70
CA GLN A 807 -39.68 40.60 -15.67
C GLN A 807 -39.18 40.10 -17.04
N VAL A 808 -40.06 39.57 -17.89
CA VAL A 808 -39.70 39.04 -19.21
C VAL A 808 -39.04 40.11 -20.10
N THR A 809 -39.53 41.35 -20.03
CA THR A 809 -39.07 42.46 -20.90
C THR A 809 -38.32 43.55 -20.14
N ALA A 810 -38.57 43.73 -18.84
CA ALA A 810 -37.92 44.76 -18.03
C ALA A 810 -36.42 44.50 -17.83
N PRO A 811 -35.58 45.55 -17.76
CA PRO A 811 -34.15 45.40 -17.50
C PRO A 811 -33.87 44.86 -16.10
N VAL A 812 -32.83 44.04 -15.97
CA VAL A 812 -32.35 43.53 -14.67
C VAL A 812 -31.52 44.61 -13.95
N ARG A 813 -32.06 45.21 -12.89
CA ARG A 813 -31.43 46.27 -12.08
C ARG A 813 -30.63 45.71 -10.90
N PHE A 814 -29.70 44.80 -11.18
CA PHE A 814 -28.92 44.08 -10.15
C PHE A 814 -28.07 45.02 -9.29
N LEU A 815 -27.37 45.98 -9.89
CA LEU A 815 -26.57 46.98 -9.17
C LEU A 815 -27.41 47.72 -8.11
N GLU A 816 -28.60 48.18 -8.48
CA GLU A 816 -29.49 48.90 -7.57
C GLU A 816 -29.96 48.00 -6.43
N ALA A 817 -30.36 46.77 -6.77
CA ALA A 817 -30.84 45.80 -5.79
C ALA A 817 -29.77 45.43 -4.74
N ILE A 818 -28.55 45.12 -5.18
CA ILE A 818 -27.47 44.72 -4.27
C ILE A 818 -26.94 45.89 -3.45
N THR A 819 -26.85 47.09 -4.03
CA THR A 819 -26.47 48.29 -3.28
C THR A 819 -27.50 48.65 -2.22
N GLN A 820 -28.80 48.44 -2.48
CA GLN A 820 -29.83 48.65 -1.47
C GLN A 820 -29.71 47.66 -0.31
N ALA A 821 -29.47 46.38 -0.61
CA ALA A 821 -29.43 45.33 0.41
C ALA A 821 -28.12 45.26 1.20
N SER A 822 -27.01 45.78 0.67
CA SER A 822 -25.67 45.55 1.25
C SER A 822 -25.50 46.05 2.68
N GLN A 823 -26.27 47.05 3.11
CA GLN A 823 -26.23 47.57 4.49
C GLN A 823 -26.84 46.57 5.50
N GLU A 824 -27.66 45.63 5.02
CA GLU A 824 -28.35 44.62 5.81
C GLU A 824 -27.64 43.26 5.80
N VAL A 825 -26.50 43.12 5.11
CA VAL A 825 -25.84 41.83 4.85
C VAL A 825 -24.35 41.88 5.17
N ASP A 826 -23.88 40.88 5.91
CA ASP A 826 -22.46 40.72 6.29
C ASP A 826 -21.75 39.69 5.38
N LEU A 827 -22.49 38.78 4.74
CA LEU A 827 -21.99 37.81 3.76
C LEU A 827 -23.06 37.47 2.71
N TRP A 828 -22.68 37.57 1.43
CA TRP A 828 -23.48 37.09 0.32
C TRP A 828 -23.12 35.65 -0.04
N ILE A 829 -24.14 34.81 -0.24
CA ILE A 829 -23.98 33.44 -0.74
C ILE A 829 -24.71 33.34 -2.08
N GLU A 830 -23.99 33.02 -3.15
CA GLU A 830 -24.60 32.71 -4.46
C GLU A 830 -25.14 31.28 -4.44
N VAL A 831 -26.46 31.17 -4.37
CA VAL A 831 -27.23 29.94 -4.18
C VAL A 831 -27.68 29.40 -5.54
N GLY A 832 -26.77 28.69 -6.19
CA GLY A 832 -27.02 28.05 -7.48
C GLY A 832 -25.72 27.62 -8.18
N PRO A 833 -25.79 27.23 -9.46
CA PRO A 833 -24.62 26.80 -10.21
C PRO A 833 -23.76 27.99 -10.65
N GLY A 834 -22.45 27.77 -10.74
CA GLY A 834 -21.48 28.76 -11.17
C GLY A 834 -21.10 29.78 -10.09
N ARG A 835 -20.49 30.88 -10.55
CA ARG A 835 -19.89 31.94 -9.73
C ARG A 835 -20.12 33.34 -10.31
N VAL A 836 -21.21 33.51 -11.06
CA VAL A 836 -21.43 34.72 -11.86
C VAL A 836 -21.76 35.89 -10.94
N LEU A 837 -22.73 35.71 -10.03
CA LEU A 837 -23.23 36.79 -9.18
C LEU A 837 -22.25 37.20 -8.09
N SER A 838 -21.47 36.26 -7.55
CA SER A 838 -20.39 36.55 -6.60
C SER A 838 -19.31 37.42 -7.25
N GLY A 839 -18.97 37.16 -8.52
CA GLY A 839 -18.11 38.02 -9.32
C GLY A 839 -18.69 39.43 -9.54
N LEU A 840 -19.98 39.53 -9.86
CA LEU A 840 -20.65 40.82 -10.00
C LEU A 840 -20.75 41.58 -8.67
N ALA A 841 -21.01 40.89 -7.56
CA ALA A 841 -21.13 41.47 -6.24
C ALA A 841 -19.82 42.13 -5.79
N LYS A 842 -18.67 41.48 -6.05
CA LYS A 842 -17.33 42.02 -5.77
C LYS A 842 -17.06 43.36 -6.47
N ASP A 843 -17.67 43.58 -7.63
CA ASP A 843 -17.57 44.84 -8.39
C ASP A 843 -18.61 45.89 -7.97
N CYS A 844 -19.57 45.54 -7.09
CA CYS A 844 -20.67 46.41 -6.68
C CYS A 844 -20.59 46.86 -5.22
N VAL A 845 -20.19 45.98 -4.30
CA VAL A 845 -20.25 46.18 -2.85
C VAL A 845 -18.99 45.63 -2.17
N GLU A 846 -18.64 46.16 -1.00
CA GLU A 846 -17.48 45.70 -0.22
C GLU A 846 -17.76 44.40 0.55
N THR A 847 -19.05 44.10 0.81
CA THR A 847 -19.47 42.87 1.49
C THR A 847 -19.00 41.64 0.70
N PRO A 848 -18.35 40.66 1.33
CA PRO A 848 -17.87 39.46 0.65
C PRO A 848 -19.02 38.65 0.04
N ALA A 849 -18.74 38.00 -1.10
CA ALA A 849 -19.67 37.11 -1.78
C ALA A 849 -18.97 35.78 -2.12
N ILE A 850 -19.59 34.66 -1.76
CA ILE A 850 -19.06 33.31 -2.01
C ILE A 850 -20.09 32.50 -2.79
N ALA A 851 -19.64 31.79 -3.82
CA ALA A 851 -20.50 30.92 -4.61
C ALA A 851 -20.40 29.46 -4.18
N LEU A 852 -21.55 28.78 -4.17
CA LEU A 852 -21.62 27.36 -3.85
C LEU A 852 -21.19 26.47 -5.02
N ASP A 853 -21.39 26.94 -6.26
CA ASP A 853 -21.29 26.13 -7.48
C ASP A 853 -22.12 24.83 -7.39
N ALA A 854 -23.40 24.99 -7.07
CA ALA A 854 -24.28 23.87 -6.75
C ALA A 854 -24.45 22.91 -7.93
N SER A 855 -24.38 21.61 -7.63
CA SER A 855 -24.35 20.52 -8.63
C SER A 855 -23.14 20.54 -9.56
N GLY A 856 -22.13 21.35 -9.23
CA GLY A 856 -20.83 21.37 -9.91
C GLY A 856 -19.94 20.18 -9.56
N PRO A 857 -18.69 20.19 -10.07
CA PRO A 857 -17.75 19.08 -9.90
C PRO A 857 -17.06 19.05 -8.52
N SER A 858 -17.31 20.03 -7.64
CA SER A 858 -16.61 20.22 -6.37
C SER A 858 -17.55 20.65 -5.24
N LEU A 859 -17.24 20.24 -4.00
CA LEU A 859 -17.89 20.73 -2.78
C LEU A 859 -17.17 21.95 -2.16
N GLN A 860 -16.03 22.39 -2.70
CA GLN A 860 -15.25 23.48 -2.12
C GLN A 860 -16.05 24.77 -1.96
N GLY A 861 -16.86 25.16 -2.96
CA GLY A 861 -17.71 26.36 -2.87
C GLY A 861 -18.69 26.31 -1.70
N LEU A 862 -19.31 25.15 -1.47
CA LEU A 862 -20.17 24.91 -0.31
C LEU A 862 -19.39 25.04 1.00
N LEU A 863 -18.24 24.35 1.12
CA LEU A 863 -17.43 24.36 2.33
C LEU A 863 -16.87 25.76 2.64
N GLN A 864 -16.53 26.55 1.61
CA GLN A 864 -16.10 27.94 1.76
C GLN A 864 -17.24 28.83 2.27
N ALA A 865 -18.45 28.69 1.73
CA ALA A 865 -19.60 29.48 2.19
C ALA A 865 -19.96 29.14 3.65
N VAL A 866 -19.95 27.85 4.00
CA VAL A 866 -20.18 27.38 5.37
C VAL A 866 -19.09 27.87 6.32
N GLY A 867 -17.82 27.77 5.92
CA GLY A 867 -16.69 28.25 6.71
C GLY A 867 -16.72 29.75 6.96
N ALA A 868 -17.02 30.55 5.92
CA ALA A 868 -17.18 31.99 6.05
C ALA A 868 -18.36 32.37 6.97
N ALA A 869 -19.51 31.72 6.79
CA ALA A 869 -20.68 31.94 7.66
C ALA A 869 -20.37 31.58 9.12
N PHE A 870 -19.68 30.46 9.35
CA PHE A 870 -19.25 30.02 10.68
C PHE A 870 -18.39 31.07 11.38
N VAL A 871 -17.33 31.56 10.73
CA VAL A 871 -16.42 32.53 11.36
C VAL A 871 -17.07 33.91 11.56
N LEU A 872 -18.09 34.22 10.76
CA LEU A 872 -18.88 35.45 10.90
C LEU A 872 -19.96 35.37 11.99
N GLY A 873 -20.11 34.24 12.69
CA GLY A 873 -21.01 34.14 13.83
C GLY A 873 -22.28 33.33 13.57
N SER A 874 -22.52 32.86 12.33
CA SER A 874 -23.71 32.06 12.01
C SER A 874 -23.73 30.74 12.81
N SER A 875 -24.93 30.28 13.15
CA SER A 875 -25.12 28.95 13.74
C SER A 875 -25.15 27.92 12.61
N ILE A 876 -24.12 27.09 12.52
CA ILE A 876 -24.09 25.92 11.62
C ILE A 876 -24.32 24.65 12.44
N ASP A 877 -24.82 23.59 11.81
CA ASP A 877 -24.76 22.24 12.37
C ASP A 877 -23.52 21.51 11.81
N PRO A 878 -22.42 21.40 12.58
CA PRO A 878 -21.22 20.73 12.10
C PRO A 878 -21.43 19.23 11.91
N ASN A 879 -22.37 18.61 12.63
CA ASN A 879 -22.61 17.17 12.50
C ASN A 879 -23.24 16.85 11.13
N ALA A 880 -24.10 17.74 10.63
CA ALA A 880 -24.70 17.58 9.30
C ALA A 880 -23.65 17.52 8.17
N LEU A 881 -22.51 18.21 8.31
CA LEU A 881 -21.39 18.14 7.35
C LEU A 881 -20.80 16.73 7.21
N PHE A 882 -20.83 15.93 8.28
CA PHE A 882 -20.19 14.61 8.35
C PHE A 882 -21.18 13.44 8.43
N SER A 883 -22.48 13.72 8.54
CA SER A 883 -23.54 12.71 8.53
C SER A 883 -23.45 11.79 7.30
N ASP A 884 -23.72 10.50 7.47
CA ASP A 884 -23.68 9.48 6.40
C ASP A 884 -22.30 9.30 5.71
N ARG A 885 -21.20 9.60 6.42
CA ARG A 885 -19.84 9.31 5.97
C ARG A 885 -19.16 8.28 6.86
N PHE A 886 -18.30 7.49 6.25
CA PHE A 886 -17.36 6.63 6.93
C PHE A 886 -16.16 7.44 7.40
N THR A 887 -15.92 7.39 8.70
CA THR A 887 -14.81 8.07 9.38
C THR A 887 -14.27 7.13 10.45
N ARG A 888 -12.99 7.32 10.80
CA ARG A 888 -12.34 6.60 11.90
C ARG A 888 -12.08 7.56 13.07
N PRO A 889 -12.07 7.05 14.31
CA PRO A 889 -11.66 7.86 15.45
C PRO A 889 -10.25 8.44 15.23
N PHE A 890 -10.07 9.72 15.53
CA PHE A 890 -8.79 10.41 15.42
C PHE A 890 -8.32 10.94 16.78
N ASN A 891 -7.01 10.98 17.00
CA ASN A 891 -6.38 11.45 18.23
C ASN A 891 -5.40 12.60 17.91
N LEU A 892 -5.59 13.79 18.49
CA LEU A 892 -4.66 14.91 18.27
C LEU A 892 -3.26 14.70 18.89
N ASN A 893 -3.13 13.79 19.85
CA ASN A 893 -1.84 13.38 20.41
C ASN A 893 -1.23 12.19 19.64
N TRP A 894 -1.71 11.95 18.42
CA TRP A 894 -1.23 10.87 17.57
C TRP A 894 0.26 11.00 17.26
N GLN A 895 0.98 9.91 17.51
CA GLN A 895 2.41 9.76 17.27
C GLN A 895 2.59 8.50 16.43
N PRO A 896 2.51 8.60 15.09
CA PRO A 896 2.55 7.41 14.25
C PRO A 896 3.88 6.71 14.38
N LYS A 897 3.83 5.38 14.41
CA LYS A 897 5.00 4.51 14.35
C LYS A 897 5.05 3.85 12.99
N PHE A 898 6.08 4.17 12.21
CA PHE A 898 6.40 3.47 10.96
C PHE A 898 7.61 2.56 11.16
N PHE A 899 7.86 1.66 10.22
CA PHE A 899 9.09 0.88 10.24
C PHE A 899 10.31 1.80 10.11
N VAL A 900 11.35 1.62 10.92
CA VAL A 900 12.50 2.54 10.90
C VAL A 900 13.63 1.92 10.09
N ASN A 901 14.01 2.55 8.97
CA ASN A 901 15.16 2.11 8.19
C ASN A 901 16.45 2.37 9.00
N PRO A 902 17.27 1.34 9.29
CA PRO A 902 18.48 1.51 10.09
C PRO A 902 19.48 2.53 9.54
N CYS A 903 19.51 2.76 8.23
CA CYS A 903 20.35 3.77 7.62
C CYS A 903 19.96 5.21 8.02
N GLU A 904 18.69 5.44 8.33
CA GLU A 904 18.15 6.76 8.67
C GLU A 904 18.31 7.10 10.16
N LEU A 905 18.85 6.17 10.96
CA LEU A 905 19.28 6.41 12.35
C LEU A 905 20.65 7.14 12.44
N ALA A 906 21.22 7.52 11.30
CA ALA A 906 22.47 8.27 11.27
C ALA A 906 22.34 9.63 12.01
N PRO A 907 23.40 10.11 12.68
CA PRO A 907 23.34 11.37 13.44
C PRO A 907 22.98 12.58 12.56
N GLN A 908 21.99 13.37 12.99
CA GLN A 908 21.67 14.65 12.34
C GLN A 908 22.61 15.76 12.83
N LEU A 909 23.24 16.46 11.90
CA LEU A 909 24.11 17.60 12.20
C LEU A 909 23.32 18.91 12.21
N GLN A 910 23.31 19.63 13.35
CA GLN A 910 23.06 21.07 13.36
C GLN A 910 24.39 21.79 13.17
N LEU A 911 24.77 22.07 11.92
CA LEU A 911 25.93 22.92 11.64
C LEU A 911 25.52 24.39 11.84
N GLN A 912 26.03 25.03 12.90
CA GLN A 912 26.02 26.50 12.96
C GLN A 912 26.85 27.04 11.80
N GLU A 913 26.24 27.85 10.94
CA GLU A 913 26.94 28.56 9.86
C GLU A 913 28.02 29.46 10.46
N VAL A 914 29.28 29.03 10.37
CA VAL A 914 30.42 29.91 10.65
C VAL A 914 30.59 30.80 9.41
N SER A 915 30.08 32.03 9.49
CA SER A 915 30.31 33.07 8.48
C SER A 915 31.81 33.33 8.35
N ILE A 916 32.41 32.92 7.23
CA ILE A 916 33.79 33.27 6.88
C ILE A 916 33.80 34.73 6.41
N GLN A 917 34.15 35.65 7.31
CA GLN A 917 34.51 37.01 6.90
C GLN A 917 35.90 36.99 6.26
N THR A 918 35.95 37.23 4.96
CA THR A 918 37.18 37.50 4.22
C THR A 918 37.71 38.89 4.63
N SER A 919 38.83 38.94 5.34
CA SER A 919 39.61 40.17 5.51
C SER A 919 40.71 40.27 4.46
N ASP A 920 40.94 41.48 3.95
CA ASP A 920 41.71 41.91 2.77
C ASP A 920 43.23 41.64 2.76
N ASN A 921 43.72 40.61 3.44
CA ASN A 921 45.15 40.25 3.40
C ASN A 921 45.36 38.73 3.40
N GLY A 922 45.00 38.07 2.29
CA GLY A 922 45.68 36.91 1.68
C GLY A 922 46.25 35.78 2.56
N LYS A 923 45.81 35.59 3.80
CA LYS A 923 46.21 34.51 4.70
C LYS A 923 44.99 33.99 5.43
N THR A 924 44.48 32.85 4.97
CA THR A 924 43.52 32.03 5.71
C THR A 924 44.20 31.44 6.94
N SER A 925 44.01 32.05 8.10
CA SER A 925 44.28 31.42 9.40
C SER A 925 42.96 30.87 9.96
N ILE A 926 42.84 29.54 10.01
CA ILE A 926 41.81 28.87 10.81
C ILE A 926 42.20 29.10 12.28
N PRO A 927 41.31 29.63 13.15
CA PRO A 927 41.58 29.67 14.58
C PRO A 927 41.75 28.23 15.07
N LYS A 928 42.97 27.88 15.48
CA LYS A 928 43.18 26.73 16.37
C LYS A 928 42.44 27.05 17.68
N THR A 929 41.83 26.02 18.28
CA THR A 929 41.09 26.02 19.56
C THR A 929 39.70 26.66 19.55
N ALA A 930 38.70 25.92 19.07
CA ALA A 930 37.32 25.88 19.60
C ALA A 930 36.53 24.77 18.89
N LEU A 931 36.83 23.49 19.14
CA LEU A 931 36.07 22.37 18.54
C LEU A 931 36.13 21.10 19.40
N VAL A 932 36.13 21.24 20.73
CA VAL A 932 35.83 20.14 21.67
C VAL A 932 35.26 20.72 22.95
N SER A 933 34.03 21.22 22.92
CA SER A 933 33.15 21.35 24.10
C SER A 933 31.80 21.84 23.60
N GLU A 934 30.74 21.14 23.99
CA GLU A 934 29.33 21.49 23.77
C GLU A 934 28.81 21.33 22.33
N ILE A 935 28.90 20.10 21.80
CA ILE A 935 27.84 19.61 20.90
C ILE A 935 26.81 18.94 21.81
N GLY A 936 25.72 19.64 22.11
CA GLY A 936 24.54 19.06 22.74
C GLY A 936 23.89 18.09 21.76
N ILE A 937 24.23 16.80 21.88
CA ILE A 937 23.60 15.72 21.12
C ILE A 937 22.32 15.34 21.87
N GLU A 938 21.17 15.83 21.42
CA GLU A 938 19.90 15.16 21.73
C GLU A 938 19.75 13.98 20.78
N ALA A 939 20.06 12.78 21.27
CA ALA A 939 19.69 11.55 20.61
C ALA A 939 18.17 11.42 20.68
N GLY A 940 17.49 11.61 19.54
CA GLY A 940 16.07 11.28 19.36
C GLY A 940 15.85 9.76 19.41
N GLY A 941 16.08 9.15 20.56
CA GLY A 941 15.90 7.73 20.82
C GLY A 941 14.66 7.46 21.66
N LYS A 942 13.50 7.36 21.01
CA LYS A 942 12.35 6.60 21.55
C LYS A 942 11.80 5.72 20.44
N GLY A 943 12.55 4.66 20.15
CA GLY A 943 12.18 3.61 19.20
C GLY A 943 13.30 2.57 19.22
N PHE A 944 12.97 1.38 19.72
CA PHE A 944 13.86 0.34 20.25
C PHE A 944 14.46 0.69 21.62
N ASP A 945 13.84 0.13 22.66
CA ASP A 945 14.50 -0.06 23.95
C ASP A 945 15.82 -0.82 23.69
N ALA A 946 16.92 -0.08 23.71
CA ALA A 946 18.25 -0.64 23.74
C ALA A 946 18.38 -1.36 25.09
N TYR A 947 18.13 -2.67 25.08
CA TYR A 947 18.48 -3.54 26.19
C TYR A 947 20.00 -3.57 26.30
N HIS A 948 20.54 -2.71 27.16
CA HIS A 948 21.92 -2.84 27.63
C HIS A 948 22.01 -4.16 28.40
N PRO A 949 22.85 -5.13 27.97
CA PRO A 949 23.22 -6.21 28.85
C PRO A 949 24.00 -5.55 30.00
N ASN A 950 23.48 -5.64 31.22
CA ASN A 950 24.25 -5.29 32.42
C ASN A 950 25.53 -6.13 32.40
N GLU A 951 26.63 -5.53 31.98
CA GLU A 951 27.95 -6.04 32.29
C GLU A 951 28.11 -6.04 33.81
N GLN A 952 28.33 -7.24 34.35
CA GLN A 952 28.82 -7.51 35.70
C GLN A 952 27.85 -7.22 36.84
N SER A 953 26.68 -7.88 36.81
CA SER A 953 26.06 -8.33 38.07
C SER A 953 26.85 -9.53 38.58
N MET A 954 27.68 -9.32 39.61
CA MET A 954 28.26 -10.41 40.40
C MET A 954 27.13 -11.35 40.84
N VAL A 955 27.17 -12.59 40.34
CA VAL A 955 26.23 -13.66 40.66
C VAL A 955 26.21 -13.84 42.18
N LYS A 956 25.11 -13.43 42.83
CA LYS A 956 24.72 -14.05 44.10
C LYS A 956 24.43 -15.52 43.77
N GLN A 957 25.07 -16.45 44.47
CA GLN A 957 24.72 -17.86 44.42
C GLN A 957 23.27 -18.02 44.91
N GLU A 958 22.30 -17.89 44.01
CA GLU A 958 20.94 -18.31 44.26
C GLU A 958 20.93 -19.83 44.31
N THR A 959 20.43 -20.35 45.43
CA THR A 959 20.21 -21.78 45.61
C THR A 959 18.94 -22.13 44.86
N TRP A 960 19.07 -22.79 43.71
CA TRP A 960 17.94 -23.16 42.85
C TRP A 960 17.15 -24.32 43.47
N GLU A 961 15.84 -24.16 43.65
CA GLU A 961 14.97 -25.19 44.25
C GLU A 961 14.67 -26.35 43.29
N SER A 962 14.78 -26.16 41.96
CA SER A 962 14.56 -27.21 40.95
C SER A 962 15.39 -26.98 39.66
N PRO A 963 16.06 -28.01 39.10
CA PRO A 963 16.70 -27.96 37.78
C PRO A 963 15.78 -27.51 36.65
N LYS A 964 14.48 -27.77 36.79
CA LYS A 964 13.44 -27.40 35.82
C LYS A 964 13.21 -25.89 35.77
N GLU A 965 13.13 -25.24 36.92
CA GLU A 965 12.95 -23.78 37.00
C GLU A 965 14.21 -23.07 36.51
N LEU A 966 15.39 -23.55 36.90
CA LEU A 966 16.67 -23.07 36.38
C LEU A 966 16.74 -23.19 34.85
N LEU A 967 16.40 -24.35 34.29
CA LEU A 967 16.46 -24.55 32.85
C LEU A 967 15.46 -23.64 32.12
N ARG A 968 14.23 -23.49 32.64
CA ARG A 968 13.25 -22.54 32.09
C ARG A 968 13.76 -21.11 32.14
N GLN A 969 14.44 -20.71 33.22
CA GLN A 969 15.03 -19.38 33.33
C GLN A 969 16.21 -19.18 32.37
N LEU A 970 17.13 -20.13 32.27
CA LEU A 970 18.27 -20.05 31.36
C LEU A 970 17.81 -20.03 29.89
N VAL A 971 16.84 -20.88 29.54
CA VAL A 971 16.22 -20.88 28.22
C VAL A 971 15.54 -19.54 27.95
N ALA A 972 14.69 -19.06 28.86
CA ALA A 972 14.01 -17.78 28.78
C ALA A 972 14.98 -16.60 28.61
N GLN A 973 16.06 -16.57 29.41
CA GLN A 973 17.10 -15.56 29.32
C GLN A 973 17.84 -15.63 28.00
N ARG A 974 18.19 -16.83 27.53
CA ARG A 974 18.92 -17.03 26.27
C ARG A 974 18.11 -16.61 25.06
N ILE A 975 16.81 -16.90 25.06
CA ILE A 975 15.94 -16.55 23.94
C ILE A 975 15.24 -15.21 24.11
N GLU A 976 15.54 -14.51 25.22
CA GLU A 976 14.99 -13.21 25.60
C GLU A 976 13.45 -13.23 25.74
N LEU A 977 12.83 -14.37 26.07
CA LEU A 977 11.38 -14.50 26.30
C LEU A 977 11.04 -14.56 27.79
N PRO A 978 9.81 -14.20 28.22
CA PRO A 978 9.41 -14.38 29.60
C PRO A 978 9.36 -15.88 29.94
N THR A 979 9.71 -16.23 31.17
CA THR A 979 9.70 -17.62 31.67
C THR A 979 8.33 -18.30 31.60
N THR A 980 7.26 -17.50 31.58
CA THR A 980 5.87 -17.95 31.39
C THR A 980 5.59 -18.46 29.98
N ALA A 981 6.35 -18.02 28.97
CA ALA A 981 6.21 -18.48 27.59
C ALA A 981 6.85 -19.86 27.35
N ILE A 982 7.68 -20.34 28.27
CA ILE A 982 8.39 -21.62 28.17
C ILE A 982 7.61 -22.67 28.94
N GLN A 983 7.09 -23.67 28.24
CA GLN A 983 6.38 -24.80 28.82
C GLN A 983 7.28 -26.03 28.89
N ASP A 984 7.01 -26.88 29.87
CA ASP A 984 7.79 -28.08 30.16
C ASP A 984 7.83 -29.06 28.96
N ASN A 985 6.78 -29.09 28.15
CA ASN A 985 6.67 -29.95 26.97
C ASN A 985 7.27 -29.34 25.68
N HIS A 986 7.76 -28.09 25.70
CA HIS A 986 8.36 -27.47 24.52
C HIS A 986 9.69 -28.14 24.19
N ARG A 987 9.84 -28.56 22.93
CA ARG A 987 11.11 -29.01 22.35
C ARG A 987 12.03 -27.84 22.07
N LEU A 988 13.29 -27.96 22.49
CA LEU A 988 14.26 -26.88 22.39
C LEU A 988 14.51 -26.44 20.93
N LEU A 989 14.59 -27.37 19.98
CA LEU A 989 14.80 -27.05 18.57
C LEU A 989 13.49 -26.85 17.81
N SER A 990 12.54 -27.78 17.91
CA SER A 990 11.31 -27.71 17.10
C SER A 990 10.30 -26.65 17.58
N ASP A 991 10.14 -26.47 18.89
CA ASP A 991 9.12 -25.56 19.45
C ASP A 991 9.67 -24.19 19.86
N LEU A 992 10.95 -24.12 20.26
CA LEU A 992 11.63 -22.88 20.66
C LEU A 992 12.63 -22.38 19.61
N HIS A 993 12.72 -23.07 18.47
CA HIS A 993 13.54 -22.68 17.32
C HIS A 993 15.03 -22.45 17.64
N LEU A 994 15.58 -23.17 18.63
CA LEU A 994 17.00 -23.12 18.96
C LEU A 994 17.83 -24.00 18.02
N ASN A 995 19.06 -23.58 17.72
CA ASN A 995 20.02 -24.46 17.05
C ASN A 995 20.71 -25.41 18.05
N SER A 996 21.24 -26.52 17.55
CA SER A 996 21.85 -27.58 18.37
C SER A 996 23.05 -27.12 19.19
N ILE A 997 23.77 -26.08 18.72
CA ILE A 997 24.91 -25.49 19.44
C ILE A 997 24.40 -24.72 20.67
N THR A 998 23.39 -23.88 20.49
CA THR A 998 22.77 -23.09 21.55
C THR A 998 22.15 -24.00 22.61
N VAL A 999 21.48 -25.09 22.19
CA VAL A 999 20.98 -26.11 23.11
C VAL A 999 22.11 -26.74 23.92
N GLY A 1000 23.21 -27.16 23.27
CA GLY A 1000 24.37 -27.70 23.98
C GLY A 1000 24.97 -26.72 25.01
N GLN A 1001 25.06 -25.43 24.65
CA GLN A 1001 25.56 -24.38 25.56
C GLN A 1001 24.62 -24.17 26.76
N LEU A 1002 23.30 -24.18 26.54
CA LEU A 1002 22.29 -24.05 27.58
C LEU A 1002 22.36 -25.21 28.58
N VAL A 1003 22.48 -26.44 28.08
CA VAL A 1003 22.61 -27.63 28.94
C VAL A 1003 23.91 -27.58 29.75
N ALA A 1004 25.02 -27.18 29.14
CA ALA A 1004 26.31 -27.02 29.82
C ALA A 1004 26.29 -25.90 30.87
N GLU A 1005 25.57 -24.81 30.61
CA GLU A 1005 25.36 -23.71 31.56
C GLU A 1005 24.48 -24.14 32.73
N ALA A 1006 23.39 -24.85 32.48
CA ALA A 1006 22.54 -25.41 33.53
C ALA A 1006 23.29 -26.41 34.41
N ALA A 1007 24.10 -27.30 33.81
CA ALA A 1007 24.95 -28.23 34.54
C ALA A 1007 25.96 -27.51 35.46
N ARG A 1008 26.64 -26.47 34.96
CA ARG A 1008 27.59 -25.68 35.76
C ARG A 1008 26.91 -24.95 36.92
N SER A 1009 25.73 -24.38 36.70
CA SER A 1009 24.93 -23.71 37.74
C SER A 1009 24.43 -24.66 38.83
N LEU A 1010 24.32 -25.97 38.53
CA LEU A 1010 24.01 -27.04 39.47
C LEU A 1010 25.26 -27.73 40.04
N ALA A 1011 26.46 -27.19 39.80
CA ALA A 1011 27.76 -27.77 40.20
C ALA A 1011 28.01 -29.20 39.67
N LEU A 1012 27.49 -29.52 38.49
CA LEU A 1012 27.70 -30.79 37.78
C LEU A 1012 28.81 -30.65 36.72
N GLU A 1013 29.56 -31.72 36.47
CA GLU A 1013 30.47 -31.82 35.33
C GLU A 1013 29.66 -31.86 34.02
N PRO A 1014 29.95 -31.01 33.01
CA PRO A 1014 29.23 -31.03 31.73
C PRO A 1014 29.42 -32.38 31.01
N SER A 1015 28.36 -33.18 30.90
CA SER A 1015 28.38 -34.45 30.16
C SER A 1015 28.21 -34.24 28.64
N ALA A 1016 28.85 -35.10 27.84
CA ALA A 1016 29.13 -34.90 26.42
C ALA A 1016 27.94 -35.05 25.43
N ALA A 1017 28.14 -34.38 24.28
CA ALA A 1017 27.40 -34.36 23.00
C ALA A 1017 26.11 -33.49 22.93
N PRO A 1018 26.19 -32.25 22.37
CA PRO A 1018 25.03 -31.37 22.09
C PRO A 1018 23.89 -32.02 21.30
N THR A 1019 24.19 -33.05 20.51
CA THR A 1019 23.23 -33.76 19.64
C THR A 1019 22.20 -34.58 20.41
N ASN A 1020 22.50 -35.03 21.64
CA ASN A 1020 21.59 -35.89 22.41
C ASN A 1020 20.39 -35.13 23.00
N TYR A 1021 20.51 -33.81 23.12
CA TYR A 1021 19.46 -32.94 23.67
C TYR A 1021 18.87 -31.96 22.65
N ALA A 1022 19.36 -32.00 21.39
CA ALA A 1022 19.06 -30.97 20.40
C ALA A 1022 17.56 -30.71 20.23
N ASP A 1023 16.73 -31.76 20.18
CA ASP A 1023 15.27 -31.64 20.05
C ASP A 1023 14.50 -32.21 21.27
N ALA A 1024 15.17 -32.33 22.41
CA ALA A 1024 14.55 -32.74 23.66
C ALA A 1024 13.62 -31.65 24.21
N THR A 1025 12.64 -32.06 25.01
CA THR A 1025 11.76 -31.13 25.74
C THR A 1025 12.48 -30.51 26.93
N VAL A 1026 12.02 -29.34 27.37
CA VAL A 1026 12.51 -28.71 28.62
C VAL A 1026 12.39 -29.67 29.81
N ALA A 1027 11.31 -30.44 29.90
CA ALA A 1027 11.11 -31.45 30.94
C ALA A 1027 12.14 -32.59 30.85
N GLU A 1028 12.40 -33.12 29.66
CA GLU A 1028 13.38 -34.20 29.45
C GLU A 1028 14.78 -33.76 29.88
N VAL A 1029 15.21 -32.57 29.46
CA VAL A 1029 16.52 -32.03 29.85
C VAL A 1029 16.59 -31.74 31.35
N ALA A 1030 15.53 -31.17 31.92
CA ALA A 1030 15.45 -30.93 33.36
C ALA A 1030 15.51 -32.24 34.16
N GLN A 1031 14.83 -33.29 33.69
CA GLN A 1031 14.84 -34.61 34.30
C GLN A 1031 16.23 -35.25 34.24
N ALA A 1032 16.94 -35.15 33.11
CA ALA A 1032 18.34 -35.56 33.00
C ALA A 1032 19.24 -34.88 34.05
N LEU A 1033 19.09 -33.55 34.20
CA LEU A 1033 19.86 -32.77 35.15
C LEU A 1033 19.51 -33.12 36.59
N GLU A 1034 18.23 -33.35 36.89
CA GLU A 1034 17.76 -33.77 38.21
C GLU A 1034 18.27 -35.17 38.60
N ASP A 1035 18.27 -36.11 37.65
CA ASP A 1035 18.85 -37.43 37.84
C ASP A 1035 20.36 -37.38 38.09
N LEU A 1036 21.06 -36.49 37.39
CA LEU A 1036 22.48 -36.21 37.60
C LEU A 1036 22.77 -35.63 39.00
N VAL A 1037 21.97 -34.67 39.47
CA VAL A 1037 22.08 -34.11 40.83
C VAL A 1037 21.84 -35.18 41.89
N ARG A 1038 20.88 -36.08 41.67
CA ARG A 1038 20.49 -37.11 42.63
C ARG A 1038 21.48 -38.26 42.76
N THR A 1039 22.13 -38.68 41.67
CA THR A 1039 22.96 -39.91 41.66
C THR A 1039 24.47 -39.65 41.64
N GLY A 1040 24.92 -38.40 41.40
CA GLY A 1040 26.33 -38.06 41.27
C GLY A 1040 27.03 -38.75 40.09
N ARG A 1041 26.25 -39.32 39.17
CA ARG A 1041 26.68 -39.99 37.94
C ARG A 1041 25.70 -39.64 36.84
N SER A 1042 26.17 -39.54 35.60
CA SER A 1042 25.31 -39.40 34.42
C SER A 1042 24.34 -40.56 34.33
N THR A 1043 23.10 -40.32 34.74
CA THR A 1043 21.99 -41.22 34.50
C THR A 1043 21.34 -40.79 33.18
N PRO A 1044 21.33 -41.63 32.14
CA PRO A 1044 20.67 -41.33 30.87
C PRO A 1044 19.15 -41.37 31.04
N ILE A 1045 18.44 -40.41 30.41
CA ILE A 1045 16.98 -40.35 30.34
C ILE A 1045 16.45 -41.65 29.72
N ASP A 1046 15.40 -42.19 30.35
CA ASP A 1046 14.75 -43.49 30.17
C ASP A 1046 14.88 -44.25 28.81
N GLY A 1047 15.40 -45.48 28.91
CA GLY A 1047 14.50 -46.64 28.88
C GLY A 1047 14.25 -47.39 27.57
N VAL A 1048 14.56 -46.89 26.36
CA VAL A 1048 14.31 -47.68 25.12
C VAL A 1048 15.48 -47.75 24.13
N ASN A 1049 16.54 -46.96 24.23
CA ASN A 1049 17.68 -47.10 23.29
C ASN A 1049 19.01 -46.68 23.91
N GLN A 1050 19.53 -47.48 24.84
CA GLN A 1050 20.96 -47.42 25.15
C GLN A 1050 21.71 -48.48 24.35
N PRO A 1051 22.63 -48.09 23.45
CA PRO A 1051 23.54 -49.06 22.83
C PRO A 1051 24.45 -49.70 23.90
N PRO A 1052 24.94 -50.93 23.67
CA PRO A 1052 25.80 -51.64 24.61
C PRO A 1052 27.06 -50.85 25.00
N SER A 1053 27.58 -51.11 26.20
CA SER A 1053 28.81 -50.49 26.72
C SER A 1053 29.96 -50.55 25.70
N GLY A 1054 30.45 -49.39 25.27
CA GLY A 1054 31.52 -49.24 24.26
C GLY A 1054 31.06 -48.62 22.93
N ILE A 1055 29.76 -48.37 22.75
CA ILE A 1055 29.18 -47.77 21.55
C ILE A 1055 28.45 -46.47 21.93
N ASP A 1056 28.78 -45.38 21.25
CA ASP A 1056 28.25 -44.03 21.53
C ASP A 1056 26.99 -43.73 20.68
N ALA A 1057 26.17 -42.75 21.09
CA ALA A 1057 24.82 -42.51 20.55
C ALA A 1057 24.77 -42.08 19.07
N TRP A 1058 25.91 -41.73 18.48
CA TRP A 1058 26.06 -41.34 17.07
C TRP A 1058 26.42 -42.51 16.15
N VAL A 1059 26.59 -43.72 16.69
CA VAL A 1059 26.80 -44.94 15.90
C VAL A 1059 25.46 -45.38 15.30
N ARG A 1060 25.28 -45.13 14.00
CA ARG A 1060 24.15 -45.63 13.20
C ARG A 1060 24.48 -47.03 12.67
N THR A 1061 23.52 -47.95 12.72
CA THR A 1061 23.60 -49.20 11.94
C THR A 1061 23.27 -48.89 10.48
N PHE A 1062 24.29 -48.93 9.63
CA PHE A 1062 24.09 -48.98 8.19
C PHE A 1062 23.84 -50.42 7.77
N THR A 1063 22.79 -50.66 6.98
CA THR A 1063 22.66 -51.92 6.24
C THR A 1063 23.47 -51.82 4.96
N VAL A 1064 24.46 -52.70 4.81
CA VAL A 1064 25.20 -52.82 3.55
C VAL A 1064 24.29 -53.52 2.53
N GLU A 1065 23.83 -52.78 1.54
CA GLU A 1065 23.13 -53.34 0.38
C GLU A 1065 24.19 -53.65 -0.70
N TRP A 1066 24.47 -54.93 -0.91
CA TRP A 1066 25.41 -55.37 -1.95
C TRP A 1066 24.77 -55.15 -3.32
N ARG A 1067 25.44 -54.39 -4.19
CA ARG A 1067 25.05 -54.22 -5.60
C ARG A 1067 26.06 -54.93 -6.48
N ASP A 1068 25.60 -55.89 -7.27
CA ASP A 1068 26.44 -56.61 -8.20
C ASP A 1068 27.13 -55.64 -9.17
N ARG A 1069 28.46 -55.73 -9.24
CA ARG A 1069 29.28 -55.04 -10.22
C ARG A 1069 30.20 -56.04 -10.89
N PRO A 1070 30.43 -55.95 -12.21
CA PRO A 1070 31.42 -56.77 -12.87
C PRO A 1070 32.81 -56.45 -12.32
N LEU A 1071 33.65 -57.49 -12.11
CA LEU A 1071 35.04 -57.34 -11.70
C LEU A 1071 35.78 -56.45 -12.71
N SER A 1072 36.57 -55.50 -12.21
CA SER A 1072 37.34 -54.58 -13.05
C SER A 1072 38.34 -55.36 -13.91
N SER A 1073 38.27 -55.21 -15.23
CA SER A 1073 39.09 -55.95 -16.20
C SER A 1073 40.26 -55.13 -16.78
N GLN A 1074 40.59 -53.98 -16.19
CA GLN A 1074 41.71 -53.14 -16.63
C GLN A 1074 42.86 -53.22 -15.61
N PRO A 1075 43.81 -54.16 -15.77
CA PRO A 1075 44.99 -54.19 -14.91
C PRO A 1075 45.83 -52.93 -15.16
N HIS A 1076 46.21 -52.25 -14.07
CA HIS A 1076 47.24 -51.23 -14.13
C HIS A 1076 48.62 -51.90 -14.28
N SER A 1077 49.55 -51.23 -14.97
CA SER A 1077 50.91 -51.73 -15.19
C SER A 1077 51.68 -51.75 -13.86
N LEU A 1078 51.48 -52.80 -13.08
CA LEU A 1078 52.30 -53.10 -11.90
C LEU A 1078 53.66 -53.64 -12.35
N ASP A 1079 54.72 -53.34 -11.60
CA ASP A 1079 56.06 -53.83 -11.91
C ASP A 1079 56.12 -55.38 -11.93
N PRO A 1080 56.88 -55.97 -12.87
CA PRO A 1080 56.89 -57.43 -13.08
C PRO A 1080 57.69 -58.22 -12.04
N GLU A 1081 58.43 -57.57 -11.14
CA GLU A 1081 59.13 -58.23 -10.03
C GLU A 1081 58.21 -58.31 -8.81
N GLY A 1082 57.70 -59.51 -8.52
CA GLY A 1082 56.74 -59.78 -7.44
C GLY A 1082 57.39 -59.84 -6.06
N GLY A 1083 57.06 -58.90 -5.18
CA GLY A 1083 57.59 -58.77 -3.82
C GLY A 1083 56.48 -58.71 -2.76
N TRP A 1084 55.63 -59.74 -2.71
CA TRP A 1084 54.49 -59.78 -1.77
C TRP A 1084 54.82 -60.52 -0.49
N GLN A 1085 54.47 -59.93 0.65
CA GLN A 1085 54.57 -60.56 1.95
C GLN A 1085 53.19 -60.77 2.54
N ILE A 1086 52.89 -61.97 3.01
CA ILE A 1086 51.60 -62.28 3.63
C ILE A 1086 51.79 -62.35 5.14
N LEU A 1087 51.04 -61.51 5.85
CA LEU A 1087 50.94 -61.52 7.30
C LEU A 1087 49.56 -62.04 7.70
N THR A 1088 49.55 -63.00 8.61
CA THR A 1088 48.33 -63.54 9.22
C THR A 1088 48.59 -63.83 10.68
N ALA A 1089 47.58 -63.60 11.53
CA ALA A 1089 47.67 -63.90 12.96
C ALA A 1089 47.67 -65.42 13.24
N SER A 1090 47.11 -66.22 12.33
CA SER A 1090 47.01 -67.67 12.45
C SER A 1090 47.33 -68.37 11.12
N ASN A 1091 48.04 -69.49 11.17
CA ASN A 1091 48.44 -70.23 9.97
C ASN A 1091 47.25 -71.07 9.49
N THR A 1092 46.52 -70.58 8.48
CA THR A 1092 45.32 -71.23 7.94
C THR A 1092 45.62 -71.80 6.54
N PRO A 1093 44.95 -72.88 6.11
CA PRO A 1093 45.14 -73.43 4.76
C PRO A 1093 44.89 -72.40 3.65
N PHE A 1094 43.98 -71.44 3.88
CA PHE A 1094 43.72 -70.36 2.93
C PHE A 1094 44.87 -69.35 2.84
N ALA A 1095 45.60 -69.10 3.93
CA ALA A 1095 46.78 -68.25 3.90
C ALA A 1095 47.91 -68.85 3.04
N GLU A 1096 48.09 -70.18 3.06
CA GLU A 1096 49.04 -70.88 2.19
C GLU A 1096 48.64 -70.75 0.71
N VAL A 1097 47.35 -70.94 0.39
CA VAL A 1097 46.81 -70.74 -0.96
C VAL A 1097 46.97 -69.30 -1.43
N LEU A 1098 46.75 -68.32 -0.55
CA LEU A 1098 46.98 -66.91 -0.84
C LEU A 1098 48.46 -66.64 -1.11
N GLN A 1099 49.36 -67.27 -0.34
CA GLN A 1099 50.80 -67.15 -0.50
C GLN A 1099 51.27 -67.69 -1.85
N GLU A 1100 50.75 -68.84 -2.30
CA GLU A 1100 51.01 -69.37 -3.65
C GLU A 1100 50.46 -68.44 -4.74
N ALA A 1101 49.27 -67.88 -4.55
CA ALA A 1101 48.65 -66.99 -5.54
C ALA A 1101 49.45 -65.69 -5.75
N PHE A 1102 49.92 -65.09 -4.66
CA PHE A 1102 50.69 -63.84 -4.70
C PHE A 1102 52.14 -64.01 -5.16
N GLN A 1103 52.70 -65.23 -5.22
CA GLN A 1103 54.00 -65.49 -5.87
C GLN A 1103 54.02 -65.14 -7.36
N THR A 1104 52.86 -65.20 -8.01
CA THR A 1104 52.70 -64.92 -9.46
C THR A 1104 51.97 -63.61 -9.73
N CYS A 1105 51.58 -62.86 -8.68
CA CYS A 1105 50.91 -61.58 -8.81
C CYS A 1105 51.93 -60.46 -9.05
N PRO A 1106 51.80 -59.66 -10.13
CA PRO A 1106 52.61 -58.46 -10.33
C PRO A 1106 52.46 -57.46 -9.18
N GLY A 1107 53.50 -56.68 -8.91
CA GLY A 1107 53.53 -55.69 -7.83
C GLY A 1107 54.25 -56.13 -6.54
N GLN A 1108 54.33 -55.21 -5.58
CA GLN A 1108 54.98 -55.43 -4.28
C GLN A 1108 54.16 -54.80 -3.15
N GLY A 1109 54.23 -55.38 -1.95
CA GLY A 1109 53.52 -54.91 -0.78
C GLY A 1109 53.22 -55.99 0.25
N VAL A 1110 52.45 -55.60 1.27
CA VAL A 1110 52.06 -56.50 2.37
C VAL A 1110 50.58 -56.80 2.28
N VAL A 1111 50.25 -58.09 2.26
CA VAL A 1111 48.90 -58.62 2.36
C VAL A 1111 48.66 -59.03 3.81
N VAL A 1112 47.78 -58.31 4.50
CA VAL A 1112 47.30 -58.68 5.83
C VAL A 1112 46.03 -59.50 5.66
N TYR A 1113 46.10 -60.80 5.96
CA TYR A 1113 44.94 -61.69 5.95
C TYR A 1113 44.41 -61.86 7.38
N LEU A 1114 43.13 -61.57 7.56
CA LEU A 1114 42.42 -61.79 8.81
C LEU A 1114 41.54 -63.04 8.71
N SER A 1115 41.86 -64.06 9.50
CA SER A 1115 41.07 -65.29 9.63
C SER A 1115 39.65 -65.03 10.14
N VAL A 1116 38.73 -65.96 9.93
CA VAL A 1116 37.35 -65.85 10.45
C VAL A 1116 37.31 -65.79 11.98
N GLU A 1117 38.18 -66.56 12.63
CA GLU A 1117 38.42 -66.47 14.07
C GLU A 1117 39.30 -65.25 14.36
N GLN A 1118 38.78 -64.32 15.15
CA GLN A 1118 39.42 -63.05 15.49
C GLN A 1118 39.74 -63.03 16.98
N ASP A 1119 41.00 -62.75 17.31
CA ASP A 1119 41.45 -62.63 18.70
C ASP A 1119 42.25 -61.34 18.90
N LYS A 1120 42.88 -61.19 20.07
CA LYS A 1120 43.69 -59.99 20.35
C LYS A 1120 44.90 -59.84 19.41
N GLN A 1121 45.37 -60.92 18.79
CA GLN A 1121 46.53 -60.93 17.89
C GLN A 1121 46.19 -60.39 16.49
N THR A 1122 44.90 -60.31 16.13
CA THR A 1122 44.43 -59.64 14.90
C THR A 1122 44.94 -58.19 14.79
N ILE A 1123 44.88 -57.45 15.89
CA ILE A 1123 45.28 -56.02 15.91
C ILE A 1123 46.79 -55.91 15.74
N ASP A 1124 47.55 -56.78 16.40
CA ASP A 1124 49.00 -56.83 16.25
C ASP A 1124 49.40 -57.16 14.81
N CYS A 1125 48.67 -58.05 14.13
CA CYS A 1125 48.88 -58.37 12.73
C CYS A 1125 48.60 -57.19 11.78
N LEU A 1126 47.51 -56.44 12.00
CA LEU A 1126 47.19 -55.22 11.25
C LEU A 1126 48.27 -54.15 11.41
N LEU A 1127 48.70 -53.90 12.65
CA LEU A 1127 49.73 -52.93 12.98
C LEU A 1127 51.10 -53.33 12.42
N SER A 1128 51.47 -54.61 12.53
CA SER A 1128 52.74 -55.12 11.98
C SER A 1128 52.78 -54.96 10.46
N GLY A 1129 51.67 -55.24 9.77
CA GLY A 1129 51.59 -55.05 8.32
C GLY A 1129 51.73 -53.59 7.91
N ALA A 1130 51.05 -52.67 8.62
CA ALA A 1130 51.19 -51.25 8.37
C ALA A 1130 52.64 -50.76 8.62
N GLN A 1131 53.26 -51.18 9.72
CA GLN A 1131 54.65 -50.84 10.05
C GLN A 1131 55.64 -51.38 9.02
N GLN A 1132 55.38 -52.57 8.47
CA GLN A 1132 56.25 -53.19 7.49
C GLN A 1132 56.17 -52.50 6.13
N VAL A 1133 54.98 -52.10 5.68
CA VAL A 1133 54.82 -51.28 4.47
C VAL A 1133 55.49 -49.91 4.63
N LEU A 1134 55.41 -49.30 5.82
CA LEU A 1134 56.08 -48.02 6.12
C LEU A 1134 57.62 -48.12 6.19
N ALA A 1135 58.16 -49.32 6.35
CA ALA A 1135 59.60 -49.55 6.41
C ALA A 1135 60.23 -49.76 5.02
N GLU A 1136 59.42 -49.82 3.96
CA GLU A 1136 59.85 -50.02 2.57
C GLU A 1136 59.81 -48.69 1.79
N ASP A 1137 60.86 -48.41 1.00
CA ASP A 1137 60.98 -47.18 0.23
C ASP A 1137 60.44 -47.38 -1.21
N GLU A 1138 59.27 -46.76 -1.49
CA GLU A 1138 58.60 -46.52 -2.79
C GLU A 1138 57.68 -47.61 -3.41
N ASN A 1139 56.47 -47.18 -3.84
CA ASN A 1139 55.44 -47.91 -4.62
C ASN A 1139 54.97 -49.27 -4.04
N THR A 1140 54.64 -49.31 -2.76
CA THR A 1140 54.16 -50.51 -2.07
C THR A 1140 52.64 -50.50 -1.86
N HIS A 1141 52.05 -51.69 -1.77
CA HIS A 1141 50.62 -51.87 -1.51
C HIS A 1141 50.40 -52.35 -0.07
N PHE A 1142 49.37 -51.81 0.58
CA PHE A 1142 48.80 -52.40 1.79
C PHE A 1142 47.46 -53.05 1.42
N VAL A 1143 47.41 -54.38 1.43
CA VAL A 1143 46.20 -55.14 1.06
C VAL A 1143 45.64 -55.80 2.31
N LEU A 1144 44.43 -55.40 2.71
CA LEU A 1144 43.69 -56.04 3.78
C LEU A 1144 42.67 -57.02 3.20
N VAL A 1145 42.84 -58.31 3.49
CA VAL A 1145 41.87 -59.35 3.17
C VAL A 1145 41.14 -59.77 4.45
N GLN A 1146 39.81 -59.68 4.44
CA GLN A 1146 38.97 -59.96 5.60
C GLN A 1146 37.67 -60.69 5.20
N HIS A 1147 37.08 -61.42 6.14
CA HIS A 1147 35.77 -62.07 5.93
C HIS A 1147 34.58 -61.22 6.41
N ALA A 1148 34.85 -60.26 7.29
CA ALA A 1148 33.89 -59.26 7.74
C ALA A 1148 34.57 -57.89 7.84
N ALA A 1149 33.80 -56.80 7.83
CA ALA A 1149 34.29 -55.42 7.78
C ALA A 1149 34.94 -54.95 9.11
N ILE A 1150 36.02 -55.60 9.54
CA ILE A 1150 36.60 -55.44 10.89
C ILE A 1150 37.88 -54.60 10.84
N GLY A 1151 38.76 -54.83 9.86
CA GLY A 1151 40.02 -54.10 9.72
C GLY A 1151 39.92 -52.84 8.85
N GLY A 1152 38.78 -52.61 8.19
CA GLY A 1152 38.59 -51.49 7.25
C GLY A 1152 38.84 -50.10 7.85
N GLY A 1153 38.56 -49.91 9.15
CA GLY A 1153 38.85 -48.65 9.84
C GLY A 1153 40.35 -48.38 9.99
N VAL A 1154 41.16 -49.42 10.24
CA VAL A 1154 42.62 -49.32 10.33
C VAL A 1154 43.22 -49.04 8.96
N ALA A 1155 42.79 -49.78 7.93
CA ALA A 1155 43.22 -49.55 6.55
C ALA A 1155 42.89 -48.12 6.08
N ARG A 1156 41.68 -47.62 6.38
CA ARG A 1156 41.29 -46.25 6.03
C ARG A 1156 42.14 -45.19 6.75
N THR A 1157 42.42 -45.39 8.04
CA THR A 1157 43.27 -44.47 8.81
C THR A 1157 44.68 -44.47 8.24
N PHE A 1158 45.22 -45.65 7.94
CA PHE A 1158 46.53 -45.83 7.34
C PHE A 1158 46.66 -45.11 5.98
N HIS A 1159 45.66 -45.25 5.10
CA HIS A 1159 45.61 -44.54 3.82
C HIS A 1159 45.52 -43.02 4.00
N LEU A 1160 44.70 -42.52 4.93
CA LEU A 1160 44.56 -41.08 5.17
C LEU A 1160 45.86 -40.46 5.71
N GLU A 1161 46.64 -41.20 6.50
CA GLU A 1161 47.94 -40.77 6.99
C GLU A 1161 49.05 -40.92 5.94
N ASN A 1162 48.90 -41.88 5.01
CA ASN A 1162 49.90 -42.19 3.98
C ASN A 1162 49.23 -42.36 2.59
N PRO A 1163 48.73 -41.27 1.99
CA PRO A 1163 47.93 -41.33 0.75
C PRO A 1163 48.73 -41.81 -0.48
N GLU A 1164 50.06 -41.81 -0.38
CA GLU A 1164 50.98 -42.31 -1.41
C GLU A 1164 51.06 -43.85 -1.45
N ILE A 1165 50.59 -44.54 -0.40
CA ILE A 1165 50.55 -46.00 -0.33
C ILE A 1165 49.18 -46.49 -0.83
N THR A 1166 49.20 -47.37 -1.85
CA THR A 1166 47.96 -47.94 -2.40
C THR A 1166 47.35 -48.89 -1.37
N THR A 1167 46.15 -48.55 -0.87
CA THR A 1167 45.47 -49.30 0.18
C THR A 1167 44.25 -50.01 -0.39
N CYS A 1168 44.30 -51.33 -0.45
CA CYS A 1168 43.19 -52.16 -0.95
C CYS A 1168 42.53 -52.90 0.21
N VAL A 1169 41.21 -52.84 0.32
CA VAL A 1169 40.45 -53.63 1.30
C VAL A 1169 39.50 -54.57 0.55
N VAL A 1170 39.75 -55.87 0.65
CA VAL A 1170 38.94 -56.90 0.02
C VAL A 1170 38.19 -57.67 1.10
N THR A 1171 36.87 -57.65 1.01
CA THR A 1171 36.00 -58.45 1.90
C THR A 1171 35.44 -59.64 1.13
N ILE A 1172 35.82 -60.85 1.51
CA ILE A 1172 35.43 -62.10 0.84
C ILE A 1172 34.49 -62.94 1.72
N PRO A 1173 33.59 -63.76 1.15
CA PRO A 1173 32.86 -64.75 1.92
C PRO A 1173 33.77 -65.90 2.37
N GLU A 1174 33.46 -66.49 3.52
CA GLU A 1174 34.12 -67.70 4.03
C GLU A 1174 33.94 -68.85 3.02
N ASP A 1175 35.03 -69.55 2.70
CA ASP A 1175 35.09 -70.72 1.80
C ASP A 1175 34.57 -70.53 0.35
N HIS A 1176 34.53 -69.30 -0.17
CA HIS A 1176 34.12 -69.09 -1.56
C HIS A 1176 35.20 -69.57 -2.57
N PRO A 1177 34.86 -70.43 -3.55
CA PRO A 1177 35.84 -71.06 -4.45
C PRO A 1177 36.58 -70.06 -5.37
N GLN A 1178 36.04 -68.85 -5.53
CA GLN A 1178 36.65 -67.79 -6.35
C GLN A 1178 37.33 -66.68 -5.52
N SER A 1179 37.43 -66.80 -4.19
CA SER A 1179 37.98 -65.74 -3.33
C SER A 1179 39.36 -65.24 -3.76
N VAL A 1180 40.26 -66.15 -4.14
CA VAL A 1180 41.60 -65.79 -4.63
C VAL A 1180 41.54 -64.95 -5.91
N ILE A 1181 40.65 -65.29 -6.84
CA ILE A 1181 40.46 -64.56 -8.10
C ILE A 1181 39.97 -63.13 -7.82
N TYR A 1182 39.03 -62.98 -6.87
CA TYR A 1182 38.51 -61.67 -6.49
C TYR A 1182 39.57 -60.80 -5.83
N ILE A 1183 40.36 -61.37 -4.92
CA ILE A 1183 41.44 -60.65 -4.25
C ILE A 1183 42.46 -60.15 -5.27
N LEU A 1184 42.94 -61.01 -6.17
CA LEU A 1184 43.92 -60.61 -7.17
C LEU A 1184 43.38 -59.55 -8.14
N ALA A 1185 42.12 -59.66 -8.55
CA ALA A 1185 41.49 -58.68 -9.45
C ALA A 1185 41.35 -57.30 -8.79
N GLU A 1186 40.92 -57.25 -7.53
CA GLU A 1186 40.80 -55.99 -6.78
C GLU A 1186 42.16 -55.35 -6.48
N VAL A 1187 43.17 -56.16 -6.15
CA VAL A 1187 44.55 -55.66 -5.94
C VAL A 1187 45.12 -55.07 -7.22
N GLN A 1188 44.93 -55.71 -8.37
CA GLN A 1188 45.39 -55.20 -9.67
C GLN A 1188 44.66 -53.95 -10.15
N ALA A 1189 43.45 -53.71 -9.62
CA ALA A 1189 42.61 -52.57 -9.97
C ALA A 1189 42.74 -51.39 -8.98
N ALA A 1190 43.40 -51.57 -7.83
CA ALA A 1190 43.53 -50.57 -6.79
C ALA A 1190 44.36 -49.34 -7.24
N LYS A 1191 44.01 -48.14 -6.76
CA LYS A 1191 44.65 -46.85 -7.15
C LYS A 1191 45.00 -45.92 -5.99
N GLY A 1192 44.88 -46.39 -4.75
CA GLY A 1192 44.92 -45.54 -3.56
C GLY A 1192 43.82 -45.93 -2.63
#